data_AF-A0A9D1EET5-F1
#
_entry.id   AF-A0A9D1EET5-F1
#
_cell.length_a   1.000
_cell.length_b   1.000
_cell.length_c   1.000
_cell.angle_alpha   90.00
_cell.angle_beta   90.00
_cell.angle_gamma   90.00
#
_symmetry.space_group_name_H-M   'P 1'
#
loop_
_entity.id
_entity.type
_entity.pdbx_description
1 polymer ?
#
loop_
_entity_poly.entity_id
_entity_poly.type
_entity_poly.pdbx_seq_one_letter_code
_entity_poly.pdbx_strand_id
1 'polypeptide(L)'
;AEDSEKLYLWMEERDWEKKIRKGMEILGGWEQYYNKKEIPNNLYEYVLVVAQLKKARKAIPNEIRELRWNYDNIHKDIMKYLVSIWEEYERFDMALMEYEQYYETLHLDENRMPYRNEQKVKELLEKFDKIAVQESEENLTELLQLYSDLGCYNKAEQISKRLRNNTKQTINVKVSDFTEAAQVEINLTDKEIERYQELFIGREDTYAVEVLMPDGRRMFENTLQPISEKEIQKHLKGDCTIATYVQRNNGTVKYIVFDVDISKKILLKLGRDEVLFQEYMKKAGKTALQIQAVIRKMGMEAYIENSGYRGYHVWLFLNGWIRTQYANMFQEAVIRQLNLENDINVECFPNRSKVKDGKMGQLIKIPWGIHSRTGRRTQFLDEQLSPYSVQNQLLEKICCFPSEKIKRAAAAFCGEETTEKIKEIPIDETLLENCEENIRIVVESCGLIRYLCNKAKSTGYLSHQERLTLSYVFGHLGEAGKEFIHKIMEYTMNYQYTVTEKFIQKLPAKPISCIKLREQYKQLTAEIGCNCRFKKIKNCYPSPVLHALKESEQEQEDITLPISRTLTKENQKKVYEEINIHKRTEELAGKLVELKKQRRGIEKNIKKQEEELVRIFDQAQINSLEIDMGTLIRRKSDEGYEWSIAL
;
A
#
# COMPACT_ATOMS: atom_id res chain seq x y z
N ALA A 1 -33.13 10.68 5.89
CA ALA A 1 -32.88 9.51 6.76
C ALA A 1 -33.84 8.37 6.42
N GLU A 2 -35.15 8.60 6.37
CA GLU A 2 -36.12 7.58 5.92
C GLU A 2 -36.03 7.26 4.41
N ASP A 3 -35.72 8.23 3.53
CA ASP A 3 -35.61 7.97 2.09
C ASP A 3 -34.32 7.22 1.70
N SER A 4 -33.23 7.43 2.45
CA SER A 4 -31.95 6.71 2.28
C SER A 4 -32.01 5.25 2.72
N GLU A 5 -32.86 4.94 3.70
CA GLU A 5 -33.06 3.58 4.22
C GLU A 5 -33.96 2.75 3.28
N LYS A 6 -34.90 3.40 2.59
CA LYS A 6 -35.70 2.80 1.51
C LYS A 6 -34.87 2.53 0.25
N LEU A 7 -33.91 3.39 -0.10
CA LEU A 7 -32.95 3.15 -1.18
C LEU A 7 -32.08 1.89 -0.90
N TYR A 8 -31.72 1.66 0.37
CA TYR A 8 -30.98 0.47 0.81
C TYR A 8 -31.75 -0.85 0.56
N LEU A 9 -33.06 -0.88 0.81
CA LEU A 9 -33.95 -2.02 0.52
C LEU A 9 -34.15 -2.31 -0.99
N TRP A 10 -33.85 -1.34 -1.84
CA TRP A 10 -33.95 -1.44 -3.31
C TRP A 10 -32.70 -2.08 -3.96
N MET A 11 -31.56 -2.12 -3.26
CA MET A 11 -30.28 -2.64 -3.80
C MET A 11 -30.02 -4.14 -3.51
N GLU A 12 -30.83 -4.79 -2.66
CA GLU A 12 -30.69 -6.22 -2.32
C GLU A 12 -31.36 -7.18 -3.33
N GLU A 13 -32.23 -6.68 -4.21
CA GLU A 13 -33.00 -7.51 -5.15
C GLU A 13 -32.18 -7.88 -6.39
N ARG A 14 -32.03 -9.19 -6.65
CA ARG A 14 -31.19 -9.73 -7.75
C ARG A 14 -31.87 -9.73 -9.12
N ASP A 15 -33.19 -9.58 -9.14
CA ASP A 15 -34.04 -9.62 -10.32
C ASP A 15 -34.33 -8.18 -10.78
N TRP A 16 -33.84 -7.83 -11.98
CA TRP A 16 -33.87 -6.46 -12.50
C TRP A 16 -35.30 -5.91 -12.63
N GLU A 17 -36.27 -6.72 -13.03
CA GLU A 17 -37.66 -6.28 -13.17
C GLU A 17 -38.29 -5.99 -11.80
N LYS A 18 -37.97 -6.82 -10.79
CA LYS A 18 -38.41 -6.58 -9.40
C LYS A 18 -37.71 -5.36 -8.79
N LYS A 19 -36.45 -5.13 -9.16
CA LYS A 19 -35.65 -3.98 -8.74
C LYS A 19 -36.25 -2.66 -9.26
N ILE A 20 -36.62 -2.60 -10.54
CA ILE A 20 -37.32 -1.45 -11.13
C ILE A 20 -38.69 -1.24 -10.47
N ARG A 21 -39.46 -2.30 -10.24
CA ARG A 21 -40.77 -2.21 -9.57
C ARG A 21 -40.69 -1.63 -8.16
N LYS A 22 -39.79 -2.13 -7.32
CA LYS A 22 -39.56 -1.61 -5.96
C LYS A 22 -39.04 -0.17 -5.98
N GLY A 23 -38.13 0.15 -6.90
CA GLY A 23 -37.61 1.52 -7.05
C GLY A 23 -38.70 2.52 -7.40
N MET A 24 -39.63 2.16 -8.30
CA MET A 24 -40.79 3.00 -8.65
C MET A 24 -41.77 3.18 -7.49
N GLU A 25 -41.92 2.20 -6.60
CA GLU A 25 -42.77 2.29 -5.39
C GLU A 25 -42.19 3.26 -4.35
N ILE A 26 -40.85 3.39 -4.30
CA ILE A 26 -40.12 4.27 -3.37
C ILE A 26 -40.09 5.72 -3.88
N LEU A 27 -39.92 5.93 -5.19
CA LEU A 27 -39.84 7.25 -5.84
C LEU A 27 -41.20 7.99 -5.91
N GLY A 28 -42.10 7.74 -4.95
CA GLY A 28 -43.48 8.23 -4.90
C GLY A 28 -43.61 9.74 -5.11
N GLY A 29 -43.65 10.16 -6.38
CA GLY A 29 -43.66 11.56 -6.77
C GLY A 29 -42.80 11.91 -7.99
N TRP A 30 -42.79 11.12 -9.06
CA TRP A 30 -42.06 11.46 -10.30
C TRP A 30 -42.48 12.82 -10.91
N GLU A 31 -43.70 13.28 -10.63
CA GLU A 31 -44.21 14.59 -11.04
C GLU A 31 -43.46 15.75 -10.40
N GLN A 32 -42.74 15.52 -9.29
CA GLN A 32 -41.89 16.55 -8.68
C GLN A 32 -40.66 16.86 -9.57
N TYR A 33 -40.09 15.87 -10.25
CA TYR A 33 -39.01 16.08 -11.23
C TYR A 33 -39.53 16.78 -12.50
N TYR A 34 -40.78 16.55 -12.86
CA TYR A 34 -41.45 17.22 -13.97
C TYR A 34 -41.79 18.69 -13.66
N ASN A 35 -42.25 18.99 -12.43
CA ASN A 35 -42.75 20.31 -12.03
C ASN A 35 -41.71 21.21 -11.31
N LYS A 36 -40.67 20.65 -10.67
CA LYS A 36 -39.69 21.44 -9.88
C LYS A 36 -38.30 21.60 -10.52
N LYS A 37 -38.08 21.09 -11.75
CA LYS A 37 -36.77 21.11 -12.45
C LYS A 37 -35.62 20.47 -11.64
N GLU A 38 -35.91 19.48 -10.81
CA GLU A 38 -34.85 18.70 -10.16
C GLU A 38 -34.23 17.71 -11.15
N ILE A 39 -32.90 17.69 -11.24
CA ILE A 39 -32.13 16.84 -12.15
C ILE A 39 -31.84 15.53 -11.39
N PRO A 40 -32.02 14.33 -11.99
CA PRO A 40 -31.62 13.07 -11.36
C PRO A 40 -30.14 13.13 -10.96
N ASN A 41 -29.80 12.71 -9.74
CA ASN A 41 -28.43 12.85 -9.24
C ASN A 41 -27.48 11.80 -9.84
N ASN A 42 -28.00 10.66 -10.30
CA ASN A 42 -27.22 9.54 -10.80
C ASN A 42 -27.99 8.72 -11.85
N LEU A 43 -27.29 7.77 -12.51
CA LEU A 43 -27.85 6.89 -13.54
C LEU A 43 -29.07 6.09 -13.06
N TYR A 44 -29.12 5.70 -11.78
CA TYR A 44 -30.22 4.89 -11.29
C TYR A 44 -31.50 5.70 -11.10
N GLU A 45 -31.39 6.90 -10.52
CA GLU A 45 -32.50 7.85 -10.47
C GLU A 45 -32.99 8.17 -11.89
N TYR A 46 -32.05 8.36 -12.82
CA TYR A 46 -32.37 8.57 -14.23
C TYR A 46 -33.19 7.40 -14.81
N VAL A 47 -32.71 6.16 -14.63
CA VAL A 47 -33.38 4.95 -15.10
C VAL A 47 -34.78 4.81 -14.48
N LEU A 48 -34.95 5.16 -13.20
CA LEU A 48 -36.25 5.10 -12.53
C LEU A 48 -37.21 6.18 -13.06
N VAL A 49 -36.72 7.38 -13.37
CA VAL A 49 -37.51 8.43 -14.03
C VAL A 49 -37.97 7.96 -15.42
N VAL A 50 -37.07 7.39 -16.21
CA VAL A 50 -37.39 6.86 -17.55
C VAL A 50 -38.35 5.66 -17.46
N ALA A 51 -38.15 4.75 -16.51
CA ALA A 51 -39.04 3.61 -16.25
C ALA A 51 -40.45 4.08 -15.88
N GLN A 52 -40.57 5.13 -15.08
CA GLN A 52 -41.85 5.69 -14.66
C GLN A 52 -42.56 6.42 -15.80
N LEU A 53 -41.82 7.12 -16.67
CA LEU A 53 -42.37 7.72 -17.90
C LEU A 53 -42.93 6.66 -18.84
N LYS A 54 -42.18 5.56 -19.03
CA LYS A 54 -42.63 4.38 -19.78
C LYS A 54 -43.89 3.78 -19.17
N LYS A 55 -43.92 3.55 -17.85
CA LYS A 55 -45.10 3.05 -17.13
C LYS A 55 -46.31 3.97 -17.27
N ALA A 56 -46.09 5.28 -17.25
CA ALA A 56 -47.13 6.30 -17.45
C ALA A 56 -47.53 6.49 -18.92
N ARG A 57 -46.90 5.76 -19.87
CA ARG A 57 -47.09 5.88 -21.32
C ARG A 57 -46.93 7.32 -21.83
N LYS A 58 -46.00 8.08 -21.22
CA LYS A 58 -45.67 9.45 -21.62
C LYS A 58 -44.47 9.44 -22.57
N ALA A 59 -44.41 10.41 -23.47
CA ALA A 59 -43.19 10.65 -24.25
C ALA A 59 -42.04 11.06 -23.32
N ILE A 60 -40.81 10.64 -23.63
CA ILE A 60 -39.62 11.06 -22.88
C ILE A 60 -39.21 12.46 -23.38
N PRO A 61 -39.32 13.53 -22.55
CA PRO A 61 -39.00 14.89 -22.97
C PRO A 61 -37.55 15.06 -23.39
N ASN A 62 -37.27 16.01 -24.28
CA ASN A 62 -35.91 16.28 -24.78
C ASN A 62 -34.92 16.52 -23.65
N GLU A 63 -35.33 17.29 -22.64
CA GLU A 63 -34.51 17.63 -21.48
C GLU A 63 -34.07 16.37 -20.73
N ILE A 64 -34.96 15.38 -20.57
CA ILE A 64 -34.63 14.09 -19.95
C ILE A 64 -33.75 13.25 -20.87
N ARG A 65 -33.89 13.34 -22.20
CA ARG A 65 -33.00 12.62 -23.13
C ARG A 65 -31.59 13.18 -23.09
N GLU A 66 -31.44 14.50 -23.06
CA GLU A 66 -30.14 15.16 -22.97
C GLU A 66 -29.41 14.87 -21.65
N LEU A 67 -30.16 14.73 -20.54
CA LEU A 67 -29.55 14.34 -19.27
C LEU A 67 -28.86 12.98 -19.30
N ARG A 68 -29.24 12.07 -20.21
CA ARG A 68 -28.62 10.74 -20.31
C ARG A 68 -27.11 10.83 -20.50
N TRP A 69 -26.63 11.82 -21.26
CA TRP A 69 -25.21 12.01 -21.58
C TRP A 69 -24.35 12.37 -20.36
N ASN A 70 -24.97 12.78 -19.26
CA ASN A 70 -24.27 13.16 -18.03
C ASN A 70 -23.91 11.95 -17.13
N TYR A 71 -24.32 10.74 -17.52
CA TYR A 71 -24.12 9.55 -16.70
C TYR A 71 -23.35 8.47 -17.47
N ASP A 72 -22.41 7.81 -16.79
CA ASP A 72 -21.69 6.66 -17.32
C ASP A 72 -22.42 5.36 -16.96
N ASN A 73 -22.62 4.49 -17.94
CA ASN A 73 -23.22 3.18 -17.75
C ASN A 73 -22.23 2.05 -17.98
N ILE A 74 -21.83 1.40 -16.90
CA ILE A 74 -20.97 0.21 -16.89
C ILE A 74 -21.76 -1.09 -16.65
N HIS A 75 -23.08 -1.00 -16.54
CA HIS A 75 -23.97 -2.09 -16.14
C HIS A 75 -24.69 -2.68 -17.37
N LYS A 76 -24.45 -3.96 -17.66
CA LYS A 76 -24.99 -4.64 -18.85
C LYS A 76 -26.53 -4.74 -18.84
N ASP A 77 -27.10 -4.94 -17.66
CA ASP A 77 -28.54 -5.00 -17.40
C ASP A 77 -29.21 -3.62 -17.59
N ILE A 78 -28.60 -2.55 -17.08
CA ILE A 78 -29.08 -1.17 -17.33
C ILE A 78 -29.00 -0.82 -18.81
N MET A 79 -27.88 -1.16 -19.47
CA MET A 79 -27.72 -0.94 -20.91
C MET A 79 -28.82 -1.66 -21.68
N LYS A 80 -29.04 -2.97 -21.46
CA LYS A 80 -30.12 -3.72 -22.12
C LYS A 80 -31.51 -3.11 -21.86
N TYR A 81 -31.75 -2.67 -20.63
CA TYR A 81 -33.01 -2.06 -20.26
C TYR A 81 -33.22 -0.73 -21.00
N LEU A 82 -32.24 0.17 -20.99
CA LEU A 82 -32.33 1.46 -21.67
C LEU A 82 -32.42 1.30 -23.20
N VAL A 83 -31.64 0.38 -23.80
CA VAL A 83 -31.77 0.00 -25.22
C VAL A 83 -33.21 -0.37 -25.55
N SER A 84 -33.82 -1.28 -24.78
CA SER A 84 -35.21 -1.70 -25.02
C SER A 84 -36.22 -0.54 -24.93
N ILE A 85 -35.95 0.46 -24.10
CA ILE A 85 -36.77 1.66 -24.01
C ILE A 85 -36.54 2.53 -25.24
N TRP A 86 -35.29 2.82 -25.60
CA TRP A 86 -34.99 3.68 -26.74
C TRP A 86 -35.53 3.11 -28.05
N GLU A 87 -35.48 1.80 -28.24
CA GLU A 87 -36.08 1.13 -29.39
C GLU A 87 -37.62 1.26 -29.42
N GLU A 88 -38.29 1.12 -28.27
CA GLU A 88 -39.74 1.31 -28.16
C GLU A 88 -40.18 2.74 -28.52
N TYR A 89 -39.34 3.74 -28.25
CA TYR A 89 -39.57 5.14 -28.62
C TYR A 89 -38.93 5.52 -29.97
N GLU A 90 -38.50 4.55 -30.79
CA GLU A 90 -37.88 4.74 -32.11
C GLU A 90 -36.63 5.66 -32.09
N ARG A 91 -35.89 5.67 -30.97
CA ARG A 91 -34.62 6.39 -30.77
C ARG A 91 -33.42 5.45 -30.91
N PHE A 92 -33.24 4.92 -32.12
CA PHE A 92 -32.15 3.99 -32.43
C PHE A 92 -30.75 4.59 -32.24
N ASP A 93 -30.62 5.90 -32.36
CA ASP A 93 -29.39 6.64 -32.09
C ASP A 93 -28.99 6.57 -30.61
N MET A 94 -29.97 6.73 -29.71
CA MET A 94 -29.77 6.58 -28.26
C MET A 94 -29.51 5.12 -27.90
N ALA A 95 -30.24 4.17 -28.51
CA ALA A 95 -30.00 2.74 -28.32
C ALA A 95 -28.57 2.35 -28.70
N LEU A 96 -28.06 2.86 -29.83
CA LEU A 96 -26.68 2.62 -30.25
C LEU A 96 -25.69 3.25 -29.27
N MET A 97 -25.97 4.48 -28.80
CA MET A 97 -25.15 5.16 -27.79
C MET A 97 -25.03 4.33 -26.50
N GLU A 98 -26.10 3.69 -26.03
CA GLU A 98 -26.02 2.81 -24.84
C GLU A 98 -25.03 1.66 -25.03
N TYR A 99 -25.05 1.03 -26.21
CA TYR A 99 -24.11 -0.03 -26.55
C TYR A 99 -22.68 0.52 -26.67
N GLU A 100 -22.50 1.61 -27.40
CA GLU A 100 -21.19 2.20 -27.61
C GLU A 100 -20.57 2.75 -26.32
N GLN A 101 -21.39 3.23 -25.38
CA GLN A 101 -20.91 3.63 -24.05
C GLN A 101 -20.44 2.40 -23.26
N TYR A 102 -21.24 1.32 -23.23
CA TYR A 102 -20.90 0.09 -22.51
C TYR A 102 -19.68 -0.65 -23.10
N TYR A 103 -19.52 -0.63 -24.43
CA TYR A 103 -18.39 -1.25 -25.14
C TYR A 103 -17.18 -0.30 -25.29
N GLU A 104 -17.23 0.90 -24.70
CA GLU A 104 -16.17 1.91 -24.71
C GLU A 104 -15.77 2.38 -26.12
N THR A 105 -16.72 2.44 -27.04
CA THR A 105 -16.53 2.92 -28.41
C THR A 105 -17.18 4.28 -28.67
N LEU A 106 -17.97 4.82 -27.73
CA LEU A 106 -18.78 6.04 -27.94
C LEU A 106 -17.96 7.26 -28.39
N HIS A 107 -16.86 7.55 -27.69
CA HIS A 107 -16.03 8.75 -27.91
C HIS A 107 -14.94 8.57 -28.98
N LEU A 108 -14.98 7.45 -29.71
CA LEU A 108 -14.05 7.20 -30.81
C LEU A 108 -14.66 7.64 -32.12
N ASP A 109 -13.86 8.20 -33.01
CA ASP A 109 -14.30 8.63 -34.34
C ASP A 109 -15.48 9.65 -34.30
N GLU A 110 -15.54 10.55 -33.31
CA GLU A 110 -16.67 11.50 -33.12
C GLU A 110 -17.00 12.34 -34.38
N ASN A 111 -15.99 12.60 -35.22
CA ASN A 111 -16.12 13.33 -36.50
C ASN A 111 -16.78 12.50 -37.62
N ARG A 112 -16.96 11.19 -37.43
CA ARG A 112 -17.59 10.26 -38.38
C ARG A 112 -18.86 9.75 -37.72
N MET A 113 -19.97 10.47 -37.92
CA MET A 113 -21.25 10.12 -37.27
C MET A 113 -21.94 8.95 -38.00
N PRO A 114 -21.99 7.72 -37.45
CA PRO A 114 -22.89 6.67 -37.97
C PRO A 114 -24.37 7.07 -37.83
N TYR A 115 -24.67 8.01 -36.94
CA TYR A 115 -26.01 8.46 -36.54
C TYR A 115 -26.87 9.12 -37.63
N ARG A 116 -26.32 9.41 -38.83
CA ARG A 116 -27.09 10.02 -39.93
C ARG A 116 -27.73 9.01 -40.88
N ASN A 117 -27.35 7.73 -40.81
CA ASN A 117 -27.92 6.67 -41.63
C ASN A 117 -28.62 5.65 -40.74
N GLU A 118 -29.94 5.76 -40.63
CA GLU A 118 -30.76 4.91 -39.76
C GLU A 118 -30.63 3.42 -40.08
N GLN A 119 -30.44 3.05 -41.35
CA GLN A 119 -30.24 1.65 -41.75
C GLN A 119 -28.93 1.09 -41.17
N LYS A 120 -27.86 1.88 -41.19
CA LYS A 120 -26.56 1.49 -40.62
C LYS A 120 -26.59 1.43 -39.09
N VAL A 121 -27.34 2.31 -38.44
CA VAL A 121 -27.58 2.25 -36.99
C VAL A 121 -28.30 0.94 -36.63
N LYS A 122 -29.33 0.56 -37.39
CA LYS A 122 -30.05 -0.72 -37.17
C LYS A 122 -29.17 -1.95 -37.38
N GLU A 123 -28.33 -1.96 -38.42
CA GLU A 123 -27.34 -3.04 -38.64
C GLU A 123 -26.37 -3.18 -37.45
N LEU A 124 -25.90 -2.06 -36.89
CA LEU A 124 -25.04 -2.05 -35.71
C LEU A 124 -25.79 -2.55 -34.46
N LEU A 125 -27.03 -2.11 -34.25
CA LEU A 125 -27.87 -2.55 -33.13
C LEU A 125 -28.11 -4.06 -33.14
N GLU A 126 -28.51 -4.62 -34.29
CA GLU A 126 -28.71 -6.07 -34.44
C GLU A 126 -27.43 -6.86 -34.09
N LYS A 127 -26.27 -6.31 -34.42
CA LYS A 127 -24.99 -6.92 -34.09
C LYS A 127 -24.68 -6.81 -32.60
N PHE A 128 -24.89 -5.64 -32.01
CA PHE A 128 -24.71 -5.44 -30.58
C PHE A 128 -25.67 -6.30 -29.74
N ASP A 129 -26.90 -6.53 -30.18
CA ASP A 129 -27.83 -7.45 -29.52
C ASP A 129 -27.27 -8.87 -29.45
N LYS A 130 -26.75 -9.38 -30.58
CA LYS A 130 -26.10 -10.69 -30.65
C LYS A 130 -24.90 -10.77 -29.71
N ILE A 131 -24.05 -9.75 -29.70
CA ILE A 131 -22.87 -9.65 -28.82
C ILE A 131 -23.30 -9.58 -27.34
N ALA A 132 -24.36 -8.84 -27.03
CA ALA A 132 -24.89 -8.68 -25.68
C ALA A 132 -25.53 -9.98 -25.15
N VAL A 133 -25.98 -10.89 -26.01
CA VAL A 133 -26.35 -12.25 -25.63
C VAL A 133 -25.11 -13.12 -25.48
N GLN A 134 -24.28 -13.19 -26.52
CA GLN A 134 -23.05 -13.99 -26.56
C GLN A 134 -21.96 -13.28 -27.37
N GLU A 135 -20.89 -12.92 -26.67
CA GLU A 135 -19.72 -12.24 -27.25
C GLU A 135 -18.81 -13.29 -27.93
N SER A 136 -19.15 -13.70 -29.15
CA SER A 136 -18.36 -14.64 -29.96
C SER A 136 -17.33 -13.93 -30.85
N GLU A 137 -16.27 -14.65 -31.24
CA GLU A 137 -15.26 -14.15 -32.19
C GLU A 137 -15.90 -13.77 -33.54
N GLU A 138 -16.86 -14.56 -34.01
CA GLU A 138 -17.65 -14.28 -35.21
C GLU A 138 -18.38 -12.94 -35.10
N ASN A 139 -19.17 -12.75 -34.04
CA ASN A 139 -19.96 -11.52 -33.85
C ASN A 139 -19.08 -10.27 -33.71
N LEU A 140 -17.94 -10.39 -33.01
CA LEU A 140 -16.98 -9.29 -32.86
C LEU A 140 -16.24 -8.98 -34.17
N THR A 141 -15.93 -9.99 -34.98
CA THR A 141 -15.30 -9.82 -36.29
C THR A 141 -16.24 -9.10 -37.25
N GLU A 142 -17.51 -9.48 -37.25
CA GLU A 142 -18.53 -8.82 -38.06
C GLU A 142 -18.76 -7.36 -37.60
N LEU A 143 -18.79 -7.08 -36.28
CA LEU A 143 -18.88 -5.72 -35.76
C LEU A 143 -17.65 -4.87 -36.15
N LEU A 144 -16.46 -5.46 -36.11
CA LEU A 144 -15.22 -4.82 -36.58
C LEU A 144 -15.32 -4.46 -38.06
N GLN A 145 -15.85 -5.36 -38.89
CA GLN A 145 -16.07 -5.13 -40.31
C GLN A 145 -17.07 -3.99 -40.54
N LEU A 146 -18.20 -3.98 -39.83
CA LEU A 146 -19.21 -2.92 -39.91
C LEU A 146 -18.61 -1.55 -39.58
N TYR A 147 -17.80 -1.43 -38.50
CA TYR A 147 -17.12 -0.18 -38.18
C TYR A 147 -16.06 0.21 -39.23
N SER A 148 -15.36 -0.76 -39.81
CA SER A 148 -14.37 -0.50 -40.86
C SER A 148 -15.03 0.01 -42.15
N ASP A 149 -16.15 -0.58 -42.57
CA ASP A 149 -16.94 -0.17 -43.74
C ASP A 149 -17.52 1.24 -43.57
N LEU A 150 -17.84 1.62 -42.32
CA LEU A 150 -18.25 2.98 -41.95
C LEU A 150 -17.07 3.96 -41.82
N GLY A 151 -15.84 3.49 -42.02
CA GLY A 151 -14.61 4.27 -41.82
C GLY A 151 -14.34 4.63 -40.35
N CYS A 152 -15.01 4.01 -39.38
CA CYS A 152 -14.76 4.22 -37.95
C CYS A 152 -13.59 3.33 -37.50
N TYR A 153 -12.38 3.66 -37.95
CA TYR A 153 -11.19 2.84 -37.74
C TYR A 153 -10.74 2.77 -36.28
N ASN A 154 -10.97 3.82 -35.47
CA ASN A 154 -10.65 3.77 -34.05
C ASN A 154 -11.64 2.88 -33.29
N LYS A 155 -12.94 2.94 -33.63
CA LYS A 155 -13.94 1.99 -33.13
C LYS A 155 -13.58 0.55 -33.53
N ALA A 156 -13.22 0.32 -34.79
CA ALA A 156 -12.78 -0.99 -35.27
C ALA A 156 -11.51 -1.50 -34.56
N GLU A 157 -10.54 -0.63 -34.29
CA GLU A 157 -9.34 -0.98 -33.53
C GLU A 157 -9.67 -1.38 -32.08
N GLN A 158 -10.62 -0.69 -31.45
CA GLN A 158 -11.10 -1.03 -30.10
C GLN A 158 -11.76 -2.42 -30.08
N ILE A 159 -12.60 -2.73 -31.07
CA ILE A 159 -13.16 -4.08 -31.24
C ILE A 159 -12.06 -5.11 -31.52
N SER A 160 -11.04 -4.77 -32.32
CA SER A 160 -9.88 -5.65 -32.58
C SER A 160 -9.05 -5.94 -31.32
N LYS A 161 -8.87 -4.96 -30.43
CA LYS A 161 -8.24 -5.16 -29.10
C LYS A 161 -9.06 -6.13 -28.27
N ARG A 162 -10.39 -5.99 -28.29
CA ARG A 162 -11.32 -6.87 -27.59
C ARG A 162 -11.32 -8.30 -28.15
N LEU A 163 -11.26 -8.44 -29.48
CA LEU A 163 -11.07 -9.72 -30.18
C LEU A 163 -9.78 -10.41 -29.73
N ARG A 164 -8.64 -9.70 -29.76
CA ARG A 164 -7.32 -10.22 -29.30
C ARG A 164 -7.33 -10.64 -27.82
N ASN A 165 -8.14 -10.00 -27.00
CA ASN A 165 -8.31 -10.37 -25.59
C ASN A 165 -9.24 -11.59 -25.41
N ASN A 166 -10.26 -11.77 -26.27
CA ASN A 166 -11.15 -12.94 -26.26
C ASN A 166 -10.48 -14.20 -26.86
N THR A 167 -9.75 -14.07 -27.97
CA THR A 167 -9.00 -15.18 -28.59
C THR A 167 -7.83 -15.67 -27.71
N LYS A 168 -7.43 -14.90 -26.68
CA LYS A 168 -6.40 -15.27 -25.71
C LYS A 168 -6.91 -15.93 -24.40
N GLN A 169 -8.18 -16.34 -24.33
CA GLN A 169 -8.70 -17.07 -23.16
C GLN A 169 -8.89 -18.59 -23.32
N THR A 170 -8.28 -19.22 -24.33
CA THR A 170 -7.73 -20.57 -24.13
C THR A 170 -6.30 -20.42 -23.62
N ILE A 171 -6.17 -20.20 -22.31
CA ILE A 171 -4.86 -20.24 -21.66
C ILE A 171 -4.39 -21.69 -21.69
N ASN A 172 -3.68 -22.07 -22.74
CA ASN A 172 -2.76 -23.21 -22.69
C ASN A 172 -1.60 -22.80 -21.78
N VAL A 173 -1.85 -22.78 -20.47
CA VAL A 173 -0.79 -22.63 -19.48
C VAL A 173 0.06 -23.88 -19.61
N LYS A 174 1.23 -23.78 -20.24
CA LYS A 174 2.32 -24.70 -19.92
C LYS A 174 2.76 -24.34 -18.51
N VAL A 175 2.00 -24.82 -17.51
CA VAL A 175 2.54 -24.96 -16.17
C VAL A 175 3.63 -26.01 -16.35
N SER A 176 4.89 -25.56 -16.39
CA SER A 176 6.01 -26.47 -16.27
C SER A 176 5.71 -27.38 -15.08
N ASP A 177 6.06 -28.67 -15.21
CA ASP A 177 6.07 -29.53 -14.04
C ASP A 177 6.80 -28.78 -12.93
N PHE A 178 6.22 -28.76 -11.73
CA PHE A 178 6.85 -28.17 -10.55
C PHE A 178 8.14 -28.93 -10.27
N THR A 179 9.18 -28.63 -11.03
CA THR A 179 10.55 -29.03 -10.78
C THR A 179 10.93 -28.37 -9.47
N GLU A 180 11.66 -29.11 -8.63
CA GLU A 180 12.22 -28.58 -7.40
C GLU A 180 13.00 -27.31 -7.75
N ALA A 181 12.38 -26.14 -7.52
CA ALA A 181 13.03 -24.87 -7.79
C ALA A 181 14.30 -24.86 -6.95
N ALA A 182 15.45 -24.74 -7.61
CA ALA A 182 16.73 -24.57 -6.95
C ALA A 182 16.56 -23.50 -5.86
N GLN A 183 17.03 -23.76 -4.65
CA GLN A 183 16.91 -22.81 -3.55
C GLN A 183 17.65 -21.52 -3.95
N VAL A 184 16.89 -20.52 -4.41
CA VAL A 184 17.43 -19.21 -4.74
C VAL A 184 17.76 -18.51 -3.42
N GLU A 185 19.03 -18.19 -3.22
CA GLU A 185 19.45 -17.40 -2.07
C GLU A 185 18.98 -15.96 -2.26
N ILE A 186 18.30 -15.40 -1.26
CA ILE A 186 17.77 -14.03 -1.31
C ILE A 186 18.55 -13.18 -0.33
N ASN A 187 19.46 -12.40 -0.88
CA ASN A 187 20.29 -11.44 -0.16
C ASN A 187 19.83 -10.04 -0.54
N LEU A 188 19.32 -9.29 0.43
CA LEU A 188 18.84 -7.92 0.26
C LEU A 188 19.81 -6.94 0.90
N THR A 189 20.08 -5.83 0.21
CA THR A 189 20.73 -4.63 0.75
C THR A 189 19.82 -3.94 1.77
N ASP A 190 20.38 -3.03 2.59
CA ASP A 190 19.60 -2.30 3.60
C ASP A 190 18.42 -1.54 2.97
N LYS A 191 18.64 -0.89 1.81
CA LYS A 191 17.60 -0.21 1.04
C LYS A 191 16.51 -1.16 0.53
N GLU A 192 16.89 -2.36 0.10
CA GLU A 192 15.93 -3.39 -0.32
C GLU A 192 15.16 -3.95 0.88
N ILE A 193 15.77 -4.12 2.04
CA ILE A 193 15.08 -4.51 3.27
C ILE A 193 14.05 -3.45 3.68
N GLU A 194 14.40 -2.17 3.56
CA GLU A 194 13.46 -1.09 3.80
C GLU A 194 12.24 -1.19 2.87
N ARG A 195 12.49 -1.34 1.56
CA ARG A 195 11.44 -1.51 0.56
C ARG A 195 10.60 -2.76 0.81
N TYR A 196 11.23 -3.87 1.17
CA TYR A 196 10.57 -5.12 1.54
C TYR A 196 9.62 -4.90 2.74
N GLN A 197 10.05 -4.17 3.76
CA GLN A 197 9.18 -3.84 4.90
C GLN A 197 7.99 -2.98 4.50
N GLU A 198 8.24 -1.94 3.70
CA GLU A 198 7.20 -1.06 3.17
C GLU A 198 6.12 -1.81 2.39
N LEU A 199 6.49 -2.85 1.66
CA LEU A 199 5.57 -3.64 0.87
C LEU A 199 4.85 -4.70 1.71
N PHE A 200 5.58 -5.52 2.46
CA PHE A 200 5.04 -6.78 2.98
C PHE A 200 4.63 -6.73 4.46
N ILE A 201 5.15 -5.82 5.29
CA ILE A 201 4.84 -5.77 6.73
C ILE A 201 3.55 -5.01 6.98
N GLY A 202 2.44 -5.66 7.32
CA GLY A 202 1.19 -4.98 7.65
C GLY A 202 1.31 -4.14 8.91
N ARG A 203 0.77 -4.62 10.02
CA ARG A 203 0.82 -3.97 11.32
C ARG A 203 2.28 -3.79 11.77
N GLU A 204 2.67 -2.54 12.00
CA GLU A 204 4.08 -2.15 12.19
C GLU A 204 4.59 -2.38 13.61
N ASP A 205 3.70 -2.52 14.59
CA ASP A 205 4.04 -2.59 16.01
C ASP A 205 4.28 -4.00 16.54
N THR A 206 3.98 -5.03 15.74
CA THR A 206 4.05 -6.41 16.17
C THR A 206 4.18 -7.36 14.97
N TYR A 207 4.85 -8.49 15.19
CA TYR A 207 4.95 -9.58 14.23
C TYR A 207 4.83 -10.91 14.98
N ALA A 208 4.72 -12.01 14.25
CA ALA A 208 4.68 -13.34 14.84
C ALA A 208 5.76 -14.23 14.22
N VAL A 209 6.28 -15.17 15.01
CA VAL A 209 7.28 -16.15 14.59
C VAL A 209 6.66 -17.53 14.67
N GLU A 210 6.84 -18.35 13.63
CA GLU A 210 6.40 -19.74 13.64
C GLU A 210 7.27 -20.56 14.61
N VAL A 211 6.62 -21.32 15.49
CA VAL A 211 7.22 -22.23 16.45
C VAL A 211 6.60 -23.61 16.25
N LEU A 212 7.44 -24.64 16.23
CA LEU A 212 7.00 -26.03 16.20
C LEU A 212 6.80 -26.51 17.64
N MET A 213 5.57 -26.90 17.97
CA MET A 213 5.22 -27.48 19.26
C MET A 213 5.76 -28.92 19.38
N PRO A 214 5.95 -29.45 20.61
CA PRO A 214 6.43 -30.82 20.82
C PRO A 214 5.56 -31.91 20.17
N ASP A 215 4.28 -31.64 19.95
CA ASP A 215 3.32 -32.53 19.29
C ASP A 215 3.29 -32.41 17.75
N GLY A 216 4.23 -31.64 17.18
CA GLY A 216 4.33 -31.39 15.75
C GLY A 216 3.34 -30.35 15.21
N ARG A 217 2.49 -29.75 16.05
CA ARG A 217 1.64 -28.63 15.63
C ARG A 217 2.47 -27.36 15.45
N ARG A 218 2.13 -26.58 14.44
CA ARG A 218 2.74 -25.27 14.18
C ARG A 218 1.90 -24.19 14.83
N MET A 219 2.55 -23.29 15.56
CA MET A 219 1.92 -22.14 16.22
C MET A 219 2.69 -20.88 15.86
N PHE A 220 2.02 -19.73 15.89
CA PHE A 220 2.67 -18.45 15.77
C PHE A 220 2.73 -17.78 17.14
N GLU A 221 3.94 -17.53 17.63
CA GLU A 221 4.16 -16.79 18.88
C GLU A 221 4.28 -15.29 18.58
N ASN A 222 3.60 -14.48 19.39
CA ASN A 222 3.44 -13.06 19.14
C ASN A 222 4.57 -12.23 19.78
N THR A 223 5.19 -11.37 18.99
CA THR A 223 6.21 -10.43 19.46
C THR A 223 5.67 -9.00 19.43
N LEU A 224 5.52 -8.38 20.60
CA LEU A 224 4.97 -7.02 20.78
C LEU A 224 6.01 -5.91 20.55
N GLN A 225 6.71 -5.96 19.42
CA GLN A 225 7.62 -4.91 18.97
C GLN A 225 7.71 -4.86 17.45
N PRO A 226 8.15 -3.72 16.87
CA PRO A 226 8.41 -3.63 15.44
C PRO A 226 9.43 -4.67 14.97
N ILE A 227 9.22 -5.20 13.76
CA ILE A 227 10.16 -6.13 13.13
C ILE A 227 11.46 -5.40 12.75
N SER A 228 12.60 -5.97 13.14
CA SER A 228 13.91 -5.42 12.82
C SER A 228 14.48 -6.02 11.53
N GLU A 229 15.45 -5.33 10.91
CA GLU A 229 16.20 -5.83 9.75
C GLU A 229 16.84 -7.20 10.02
N LYS A 230 17.36 -7.41 11.23
CA LYS A 230 17.95 -8.70 11.64
C LYS A 230 16.94 -9.85 11.58
N GLU A 231 15.69 -9.60 11.98
CA GLU A 231 14.65 -10.61 11.94
C GLU A 231 14.24 -10.93 10.49
N ILE A 232 14.24 -9.94 9.61
CA ILE A 232 14.00 -10.16 8.18
C ILE A 232 15.13 -10.98 7.56
N GLN A 233 16.38 -10.69 7.90
CA GLN A 233 17.51 -11.48 7.41
C GLN A 233 17.43 -12.94 7.86
N LYS A 234 17.09 -13.20 9.14
CA LYS A 234 16.83 -14.56 9.64
C LYS A 234 15.72 -15.24 8.84
N HIS A 235 14.65 -14.52 8.55
CA HIS A 235 13.55 -15.03 7.76
C HIS A 235 13.96 -15.44 6.34
N LEU A 236 14.71 -14.57 5.65
CA LEU A 236 15.19 -14.82 4.30
C LEU A 236 16.21 -15.96 4.25
N LYS A 237 17.04 -16.12 5.28
CA LYS A 237 17.97 -17.26 5.41
C LYS A 237 17.25 -18.58 5.72
N GLY A 238 16.02 -18.51 6.22
CA GLY A 238 15.24 -19.68 6.64
C GLY A 238 15.47 -20.11 8.08
N ASP A 239 16.15 -19.28 8.89
CA ASP A 239 16.37 -19.52 10.32
C ASP A 239 15.05 -19.47 11.10
N CYS A 240 14.08 -18.68 10.62
CA CYS A 240 12.72 -18.61 11.16
C CYS A 240 11.68 -18.29 10.07
N THR A 241 10.41 -18.63 10.33
CA THR A 241 9.30 -18.20 9.47
C THR A 241 8.54 -17.08 10.18
N ILE A 242 8.54 -15.88 9.59
CA ILE A 242 7.87 -14.71 10.15
C ILE A 242 6.51 -14.51 9.46
N ALA A 243 5.53 -14.09 10.26
CA ALA A 243 4.25 -13.62 9.80
C ALA A 243 3.97 -12.21 10.33
N THR A 244 3.15 -11.47 9.59
CA THR A 244 2.70 -10.12 9.95
C THR A 244 1.19 -10.09 10.07
N TYR A 245 0.67 -9.26 10.97
CA TYR A 245 -0.77 -9.01 11.04
C TYR A 245 -1.17 -8.04 9.96
N VAL A 246 -2.23 -8.34 9.22
CA VAL A 246 -2.60 -7.56 8.02
C VAL A 246 -3.15 -6.17 8.37
N GLN A 247 -3.89 -6.07 9.48
CA GLN A 247 -4.67 -4.89 9.85
C GLN A 247 -4.06 -4.13 11.02
N ARG A 248 -3.98 -2.80 10.92
CA ARG A 248 -3.68 -1.92 12.08
C ARG A 248 -4.86 -1.92 13.08
N ASN A 249 -4.60 -1.48 14.30
CA ASN A 249 -5.60 -1.37 15.37
C ASN A 249 -6.75 -0.39 15.05
N ASN A 250 -6.58 0.51 14.07
CA ASN A 250 -7.65 1.36 13.55
C ASN A 250 -8.43 0.76 12.37
N GLY A 251 -8.23 -0.52 12.05
CA GLY A 251 -8.97 -1.20 10.98
C GLY A 251 -8.55 -0.76 9.58
N THR A 252 -7.27 -0.44 9.39
CA THR A 252 -6.70 -0.07 8.09
C THR A 252 -5.67 -1.08 7.60
N VAL A 253 -5.50 -1.18 6.28
CA VAL A 253 -4.55 -2.06 5.58
C VAL A 253 -3.78 -1.31 4.50
N LYS A 254 -2.62 -1.84 4.11
CA LYS A 254 -1.75 -1.26 3.07
C LYS A 254 -1.56 -2.17 1.84
N TYR A 255 -2.17 -3.35 1.87
CA TYR A 255 -2.20 -4.31 0.77
C TYR A 255 -3.46 -5.16 0.85
N ILE A 256 -3.77 -5.83 -0.25
CA ILE A 256 -4.85 -6.78 -0.40
C ILE A 256 -4.24 -8.08 -0.90
N VAL A 257 -4.58 -9.21 -0.29
CA VAL A 257 -4.11 -10.53 -0.74
C VAL A 257 -5.27 -11.48 -0.93
N PHE A 258 -5.24 -12.22 -2.03
CA PHE A 258 -6.08 -13.39 -2.26
C PHE A 258 -5.21 -14.63 -2.11
N ASP A 259 -5.47 -15.43 -1.08
CA ASP A 259 -4.81 -16.71 -0.81
C ASP A 259 -5.60 -17.83 -1.48
N VAL A 260 -5.03 -18.35 -2.57
CA VAL A 260 -5.64 -19.33 -3.46
C VAL A 260 -5.05 -20.70 -3.14
N ASP A 261 -5.82 -21.51 -2.43
CA ASP A 261 -5.38 -22.77 -1.85
C ASP A 261 -6.21 -23.96 -2.40
N ILE A 262 -5.57 -25.11 -2.58
CA ILE A 262 -6.31 -26.36 -2.77
C ILE A 262 -7.17 -26.61 -1.52
N SER A 263 -8.48 -26.83 -1.71
CA SER A 263 -9.42 -26.99 -0.59
C SER A 263 -9.03 -28.18 0.31
N LYS A 264 -9.26 -28.04 1.62
CA LYS A 264 -8.97 -29.12 2.60
C LYS A 264 -9.68 -30.44 2.25
N LYS A 265 -10.90 -30.35 1.71
CA LYS A 265 -11.69 -31.51 1.28
C LYS A 265 -10.98 -32.30 0.19
N ILE A 266 -10.37 -31.62 -0.78
CA ILE A 266 -9.59 -32.24 -1.83
C ILE A 266 -8.29 -32.81 -1.28
N LEU A 267 -7.54 -32.05 -0.46
CA LEU A 267 -6.29 -32.54 0.15
C LEU A 267 -6.46 -33.84 0.95
N LEU A 268 -7.59 -34.00 1.66
CA LEU A 268 -7.90 -35.24 2.37
C LEU A 268 -8.17 -36.43 1.43
N LYS A 269 -8.72 -36.18 0.24
CA LYS A 269 -8.97 -37.21 -0.79
C LYS A 269 -7.71 -37.58 -1.58
N LEU A 270 -6.80 -36.62 -1.78
CA LEU A 270 -5.57 -36.81 -2.56
C LEU A 270 -4.59 -37.80 -1.94
N GLY A 271 -4.54 -37.90 -0.61
CA GLY A 271 -3.58 -38.77 0.07
C GLY A 271 -2.13 -38.40 -0.28
N ARG A 272 -1.41 -39.31 -0.95
CA ARG A 272 -0.03 -39.13 -1.46
C ARG A 272 0.05 -39.13 -3.00
N ASP A 273 -1.07 -38.96 -3.70
CA ASP A 273 -1.07 -38.94 -5.16
C ASP A 273 -0.47 -37.62 -5.67
N GLU A 274 0.80 -37.69 -6.08
CA GLU A 274 1.55 -36.53 -6.55
C GLU A 274 1.04 -36.01 -7.89
N VAL A 275 0.59 -36.88 -8.80
CA VAL A 275 0.10 -36.49 -10.12
C VAL A 275 -1.18 -35.67 -9.97
N LEU A 276 -2.13 -36.20 -9.20
CA LEU A 276 -3.40 -35.53 -8.96
C LEU A 276 -3.18 -34.24 -8.14
N PHE A 277 -2.24 -34.22 -7.19
CA PHE A 277 -1.86 -32.99 -6.50
C PHE A 277 -1.36 -31.91 -7.46
N GLN A 278 -0.54 -32.26 -8.46
CA GLN A 278 -0.09 -31.31 -9.47
C GLN A 278 -1.23 -30.79 -10.34
N GLU A 279 -2.22 -31.62 -10.68
CA GLU A 279 -3.41 -31.15 -11.41
C GLU A 279 -4.19 -30.09 -10.63
N TYR A 280 -4.39 -30.29 -9.31
CA TYR A 280 -5.04 -29.27 -8.47
C TYR A 280 -4.17 -28.03 -8.25
N MET A 281 -2.84 -28.16 -8.22
CA MET A 281 -1.95 -26.99 -8.23
C MET A 281 -2.10 -26.19 -9.53
N LYS A 282 -2.22 -26.85 -10.69
CA LYS A 282 -2.50 -26.19 -11.98
C LYS A 282 -3.85 -25.46 -11.95
N LYS A 283 -4.89 -26.08 -11.37
CA LYS A 283 -6.19 -25.41 -11.15
C LYS A 283 -6.06 -24.17 -10.27
N ALA A 284 -5.37 -24.28 -9.12
CA ALA A 284 -5.14 -23.14 -8.23
C ALA A 284 -4.37 -22.01 -8.93
N GLY A 285 -3.35 -22.35 -9.72
CA GLY A 285 -2.56 -21.38 -10.50
C GLY A 285 -3.41 -20.67 -11.55
N LYS A 286 -4.31 -21.39 -12.23
CA LYS A 286 -5.28 -20.80 -13.16
C LYS A 286 -6.20 -19.80 -12.45
N THR A 287 -6.69 -20.12 -11.25
CA THR A 287 -7.49 -19.19 -10.44
C THR A 287 -6.68 -17.95 -10.04
N ALA A 288 -5.41 -18.10 -9.66
CA ALA A 288 -4.53 -16.98 -9.35
C ALA A 288 -4.32 -16.04 -10.56
N LEU A 289 -4.09 -16.60 -11.76
CA LEU A 289 -4.00 -15.83 -13.00
C LEU A 289 -5.31 -15.13 -13.36
N GLN A 290 -6.46 -15.76 -13.13
CA GLN A 290 -7.77 -15.14 -13.34
C GLN A 290 -7.98 -13.94 -12.42
N ILE A 291 -7.62 -14.04 -11.14
CA ILE A 291 -7.65 -12.93 -10.19
C ILE A 291 -6.76 -11.79 -10.68
N GLN A 292 -5.51 -12.08 -11.06
CA GLN A 292 -4.58 -11.08 -11.61
C GLN A 292 -5.16 -10.40 -12.85
N ALA A 293 -5.74 -11.16 -13.78
CA ALA A 293 -6.35 -10.63 -14.99
C ALA A 293 -7.56 -9.73 -14.71
N VAL A 294 -8.42 -10.08 -13.74
CA VAL A 294 -9.54 -9.24 -13.30
C VAL A 294 -9.03 -7.92 -12.71
N ILE A 295 -8.03 -7.98 -11.84
CA ILE A 295 -7.40 -6.78 -11.26
C ILE A 295 -6.79 -5.89 -12.37
N ARG A 296 -6.19 -6.51 -13.39
CA ARG A 296 -5.65 -5.80 -14.58
C ARG A 296 -6.72 -5.12 -15.41
N LYS A 297 -7.89 -5.76 -15.59
CA LYS A 297 -9.06 -5.13 -16.22
C LYS A 297 -9.58 -3.93 -15.42
N MET A 298 -9.44 -3.94 -14.09
CA MET A 298 -9.72 -2.78 -13.23
C MET A 298 -8.59 -1.74 -13.24
N GLY A 299 -7.63 -1.88 -14.15
CA GLY A 299 -6.50 -0.97 -14.37
C GLY A 299 -5.38 -1.08 -13.34
N MET A 300 -5.35 -2.09 -12.47
CA MET A 300 -4.33 -2.28 -11.44
C MET A 300 -3.45 -3.49 -11.72
N GLU A 301 -2.37 -3.67 -10.98
CA GLU A 301 -1.49 -4.84 -11.13
C GLU A 301 -1.42 -5.60 -9.81
N ALA A 302 -1.32 -6.92 -9.91
CA ALA A 302 -1.14 -7.82 -8.78
C ALA A 302 -0.02 -8.81 -9.05
N TYR A 303 0.60 -9.33 -7.99
CA TYR A 303 1.81 -10.14 -8.05
C TYR A 303 1.55 -11.50 -7.42
N ILE A 304 1.84 -12.58 -8.16
CA ILE A 304 1.58 -13.94 -7.72
C ILE A 304 2.82 -14.50 -7.02
N GLU A 305 2.65 -14.97 -5.80
CA GLU A 305 3.65 -15.67 -5.01
C GLU A 305 3.22 -17.13 -4.82
N ASN A 306 4.11 -18.10 -5.04
CA ASN A 306 3.89 -19.47 -4.59
C ASN A 306 4.03 -19.54 -3.05
N SER A 307 3.00 -20.05 -2.37
CA SER A 307 2.96 -20.19 -0.90
C SER A 307 4.02 -21.15 -0.29
N GLY A 308 4.73 -21.89 -1.14
CA GLY A 308 5.70 -22.93 -0.77
C GLY A 308 5.07 -24.29 -0.47
N TYR A 309 3.74 -24.42 -0.59
CA TYR A 309 3.05 -25.69 -0.38
C TYR A 309 1.92 -25.96 -1.38
N ARG A 310 0.71 -25.46 -1.13
CA ARG A 310 -0.54 -25.97 -1.74
C ARG A 310 -1.37 -24.90 -2.45
N GLY A 311 -0.75 -23.77 -2.75
CA GLY A 311 -1.48 -22.59 -3.20
C GLY A 311 -0.58 -21.41 -3.52
N TYR A 312 -1.22 -20.29 -3.81
CA TYR A 312 -0.60 -19.05 -4.26
C TYR A 312 -1.20 -17.85 -3.53
N HIS A 313 -0.39 -16.84 -3.25
CA HIS A 313 -0.86 -15.54 -2.80
C HIS A 313 -0.86 -14.55 -3.96
N VAL A 314 -1.98 -13.88 -4.22
CA VAL A 314 -2.07 -12.80 -5.21
C VAL A 314 -2.08 -11.46 -4.48
N TRP A 315 -0.95 -10.76 -4.53
CA TRP A 315 -0.69 -9.53 -3.79
C TRP A 315 -1.02 -8.27 -4.60
N LEU A 316 -1.76 -7.33 -4.01
CA LEU A 316 -1.96 -5.97 -4.51
C LEU A 316 -1.50 -4.96 -3.46
N PHE A 317 -0.67 -3.99 -3.85
CA PHE A 317 -0.04 -3.02 -2.94
C PHE A 317 -0.64 -1.63 -3.06
N LEU A 318 -0.72 -0.92 -1.94
CA LEU A 318 -1.27 0.43 -1.85
C LEU A 318 -0.20 1.44 -1.43
N ASN A 319 -0.27 2.66 -1.94
CA ASN A 319 0.67 3.74 -1.56
C ASN A 319 0.31 4.40 -0.21
N GLY A 320 -0.79 3.97 0.41
CA GLY A 320 -1.28 4.44 1.71
C GLY A 320 -2.20 3.41 2.35
N TRP A 321 -2.67 3.76 3.55
CA TRP A 321 -3.53 2.94 4.39
C TRP A 321 -4.99 3.22 4.09
N ILE A 322 -5.76 2.16 3.88
CA ILE A 322 -7.19 2.24 3.56
C ILE A 322 -8.00 1.50 4.60
N ARG A 323 -9.23 1.96 4.85
CA ARG A 323 -10.19 1.23 5.69
C ARG A 323 -10.44 -0.17 5.12
N THR A 324 -10.43 -1.16 5.99
CA THR A 324 -10.69 -2.57 5.66
C THR A 324 -11.99 -2.77 4.89
N GLN A 325 -13.01 -1.95 5.15
CA GLN A 325 -14.26 -1.94 4.38
C GLN A 325 -14.03 -1.79 2.87
N TYR A 326 -13.22 -0.82 2.44
CA TYR A 326 -12.92 -0.60 1.03
C TYR A 326 -12.11 -1.75 0.41
N ALA A 327 -11.19 -2.33 1.18
CA ALA A 327 -10.47 -3.53 0.76
C ALA A 327 -11.43 -4.72 0.56
N ASN A 328 -12.37 -4.92 1.49
CA ASN A 328 -13.37 -5.99 1.42
C ASN A 328 -14.34 -5.81 0.25
N MET A 329 -14.80 -4.59 -0.01
CA MET A 329 -15.64 -4.27 -1.17
C MET A 329 -14.89 -4.53 -2.49
N PHE A 330 -13.62 -4.15 -2.56
CA PHE A 330 -12.78 -4.43 -3.72
C PHE A 330 -12.57 -5.94 -3.94
N GLN A 331 -12.27 -6.68 -2.87
CA GLN A 331 -12.15 -8.15 -2.95
C GLN A 331 -13.44 -8.80 -3.44
N GLU A 332 -14.59 -8.32 -2.99
CA GLU A 332 -15.89 -8.77 -3.49
C GLU A 332 -16.05 -8.52 -4.98
N ALA A 333 -15.71 -7.31 -5.42
CA ALA A 333 -15.76 -6.94 -6.84
C ALA A 333 -14.90 -7.85 -7.72
N VAL A 334 -13.72 -8.25 -7.23
CA VAL A 334 -12.86 -9.22 -7.92
C VAL A 334 -13.47 -10.61 -7.90
N ILE A 335 -13.87 -11.12 -6.73
CA ILE A 335 -14.40 -12.49 -6.57
C ILE A 335 -15.65 -12.72 -7.41
N ARG A 336 -16.57 -11.75 -7.48
CA ARG A 336 -17.81 -11.91 -8.25
C ARG A 336 -17.59 -12.03 -9.77
N GLN A 337 -16.39 -11.69 -10.27
CA GLN A 337 -16.03 -11.87 -11.68
C GLN A 337 -15.35 -13.21 -11.96
N LEU A 338 -15.14 -14.03 -10.92
CA LEU A 338 -14.50 -15.33 -11.03
C LEU A 338 -15.55 -16.44 -11.06
N ASN A 339 -15.33 -17.42 -11.94
CA ASN A 339 -16.02 -18.71 -11.86
C ASN A 339 -15.20 -19.65 -10.98
N LEU A 340 -15.45 -19.61 -9.67
CA LEU A 340 -14.74 -20.45 -8.70
C LEU A 340 -15.32 -21.87 -8.67
N GLU A 341 -14.47 -22.87 -8.89
CA GLU A 341 -14.80 -24.28 -8.66
C GLU A 341 -14.71 -24.61 -7.16
N ASN A 342 -15.55 -25.53 -6.67
CA ASN A 342 -15.56 -25.95 -5.26
C ASN A 342 -14.25 -26.62 -4.78
N ASP A 343 -13.35 -26.94 -5.71
CA ASP A 343 -12.09 -27.61 -5.42
C ASP A 343 -11.01 -26.65 -4.91
N ILE A 344 -11.11 -25.36 -5.26
CA ILE A 344 -10.16 -24.30 -4.94
C ILE A 344 -10.81 -23.32 -3.95
N ASN A 345 -10.09 -23.01 -2.87
CA ASN A 345 -10.50 -22.04 -1.88
C ASN A 345 -9.75 -20.72 -2.09
N VAL A 346 -10.47 -19.59 -2.06
CA VAL A 346 -9.87 -18.25 -2.11
C VAL A 346 -10.17 -17.55 -0.78
N GLU A 347 -9.18 -17.44 0.10
CA GLU A 347 -9.26 -16.64 1.33
C GLU A 347 -8.79 -15.20 1.07
N CYS A 348 -9.47 -14.23 1.65
CA CYS A 348 -9.14 -12.81 1.49
C CYS A 348 -8.45 -12.22 2.73
N PHE A 349 -7.47 -11.36 2.46
CA PHE A 349 -6.74 -10.58 3.45
C PHE A 349 -6.76 -9.09 3.06
N PRO A 350 -7.35 -8.21 3.89
CA PRO A 350 -8.11 -8.52 5.10
C PRO A 350 -9.37 -9.33 4.81
N ASN A 351 -9.90 -10.02 5.80
CA ASN A 351 -11.20 -10.68 5.72
C ASN A 351 -12.33 -9.76 6.20
N ARG A 352 -13.56 -10.22 5.96
CA ARG A 352 -14.80 -9.53 6.35
C ARG A 352 -15.09 -9.58 7.85
N SER A 353 -14.35 -10.38 8.61
CA SER A 353 -14.62 -10.54 10.04
C SER A 353 -14.08 -9.35 10.81
N LYS A 354 -14.93 -8.72 11.61
CA LYS A 354 -14.46 -7.72 12.58
C LYS A 354 -13.48 -8.40 13.53
N VAL A 355 -12.31 -7.78 13.70
CA VAL A 355 -11.34 -8.23 14.71
C VAL A 355 -11.97 -8.01 16.08
N LYS A 356 -12.14 -9.10 16.85
CA LYS A 356 -12.65 -9.05 18.22
C LYS A 356 -11.71 -8.26 19.12
N ASP A 357 -12.25 -7.60 20.14
CA ASP A 357 -11.44 -6.87 21.12
C ASP A 357 -10.38 -7.78 21.76
N GLY A 358 -9.15 -7.27 21.86
CA GLY A 358 -8.00 -8.04 22.35
C GLY A 358 -7.41 -9.05 21.37
N LYS A 359 -7.97 -9.23 20.17
CA LYS A 359 -7.36 -10.03 19.10
C LYS A 359 -6.57 -9.14 18.13
N MET A 360 -5.53 -9.71 17.52
CA MET A 360 -4.60 -8.97 16.66
C MET A 360 -4.99 -8.97 15.17
N GLY A 361 -5.97 -9.79 14.77
CA GLY A 361 -6.43 -9.93 13.38
C GLY A 361 -5.81 -11.12 12.65
N GLN A 362 -5.96 -11.15 11.32
CA GLN A 362 -5.36 -12.19 10.47
C GLN A 362 -3.84 -12.04 10.37
N LEU A 363 -3.15 -13.18 10.37
CA LEU A 363 -1.73 -13.31 10.11
C LEU A 363 -1.50 -13.84 8.70
N ILE A 364 -0.50 -13.28 8.02
CA ILE A 364 0.02 -13.80 6.76
C ILE A 364 1.54 -13.92 6.85
N LYS A 365 2.10 -15.02 6.34
CA LYS A 365 3.56 -15.18 6.26
C LYS A 365 4.12 -14.15 5.28
N ILE A 366 5.24 -13.53 5.64
CA ILE A 366 5.90 -12.59 4.73
C ILE A 366 6.62 -13.37 3.60
N PRO A 367 6.77 -12.79 2.39
CA PRO A 367 7.33 -13.54 1.25
C PRO A 367 8.80 -13.90 1.38
N TRP A 368 9.26 -14.77 0.49
CA TRP A 368 10.64 -15.26 0.41
C TRP A 368 11.13 -16.08 1.60
N GLY A 369 10.22 -16.54 2.46
CA GLY A 369 10.53 -17.46 3.53
C GLY A 369 10.69 -18.91 3.07
N ILE A 370 11.22 -19.75 3.94
CA ILE A 370 11.18 -21.20 3.78
C ILE A 370 9.94 -21.75 4.47
N HIS A 371 9.15 -22.54 3.75
CA HIS A 371 7.95 -23.18 4.29
C HIS A 371 8.33 -24.37 5.17
N SER A 372 8.11 -24.27 6.48
CA SER A 372 8.53 -25.25 7.50
C SER A 372 8.16 -26.70 7.22
N ARG A 373 7.01 -26.97 6.58
CA ARG A 373 6.58 -28.35 6.25
C ARG A 373 7.29 -28.95 5.03
N THR A 374 7.56 -28.13 4.02
CA THR A 374 8.01 -28.61 2.69
C THR A 374 9.48 -28.33 2.46
N GLY A 375 10.10 -27.47 3.26
CA GLY A 375 11.46 -26.97 3.04
C GLY A 375 11.58 -26.08 1.80
N ARG A 376 10.46 -25.75 1.14
CA ARG A 376 10.46 -24.99 -0.12
C ARG A 376 10.43 -23.49 0.17
N ARG A 377 11.25 -22.75 -0.57
CA ARG A 377 11.25 -21.29 -0.56
C ARG A 377 10.03 -20.75 -1.30
N THR A 378 9.38 -19.74 -0.76
CA THR A 378 8.32 -19.02 -1.48
C THR A 378 8.95 -18.09 -2.52
N GLN A 379 8.34 -17.99 -3.70
CA GLN A 379 8.88 -17.25 -4.83
C GLN A 379 7.75 -16.54 -5.57
N PHE A 380 8.02 -15.32 -6.04
CA PHE A 380 7.15 -14.64 -6.98
C PHE A 380 7.32 -15.20 -8.38
N LEU A 381 6.20 -15.22 -9.10
CA LEU A 381 6.03 -15.86 -10.39
C LEU A 381 5.62 -14.84 -11.45
N ASP A 382 6.01 -15.12 -12.69
CA ASP A 382 5.58 -14.38 -13.88
C ASP A 382 4.19 -14.81 -14.38
N GLU A 383 3.79 -14.26 -15.54
CA GLU A 383 2.49 -14.56 -16.17
C GLU A 383 2.37 -16.00 -16.68
N GLN A 384 3.48 -16.73 -16.76
CA GLN A 384 3.55 -18.15 -17.09
C GLN A 384 3.62 -19.04 -15.84
N LEU A 385 3.45 -18.45 -14.64
CA LEU A 385 3.64 -19.11 -13.34
C LEU A 385 5.05 -19.67 -13.14
N SER A 386 6.03 -19.15 -13.88
CA SER A 386 7.44 -19.50 -13.70
C SER A 386 8.09 -18.53 -12.71
N PRO A 387 8.99 -19.00 -11.82
CA PRO A 387 9.69 -18.10 -10.90
C PRO A 387 10.47 -17.02 -11.64
N TYR A 388 10.38 -15.76 -11.19
CA TYR A 388 11.27 -14.72 -11.71
C TYR A 388 12.73 -15.12 -11.55
N SER A 389 13.52 -14.91 -12.61
CA SER A 389 14.96 -15.24 -12.65
C SER A 389 15.76 -14.56 -11.54
N VAL A 390 15.40 -13.32 -11.19
CA VAL A 390 15.99 -12.55 -10.11
C VAL A 390 14.87 -12.00 -9.22
N GLN A 391 14.66 -12.63 -8.06
CA GLN A 391 13.52 -12.36 -7.18
C GLN A 391 13.52 -10.95 -6.61
N ASN A 392 14.66 -10.44 -6.14
CA ASN A 392 14.76 -9.14 -5.47
C ASN A 392 14.53 -7.93 -6.39
N GLN A 393 14.78 -8.06 -7.71
CA GLN A 393 14.42 -7.02 -8.69
C GLN A 393 12.92 -6.68 -8.69
N LEU A 394 12.08 -7.59 -8.16
CA LEU A 394 10.65 -7.33 -8.04
C LEU A 394 10.32 -6.18 -7.09
N LEU A 395 11.15 -5.92 -6.07
CA LEU A 395 10.92 -4.82 -5.10
C LEU A 395 10.79 -3.45 -5.76
N GLU A 396 11.53 -3.25 -6.84
CA GLU A 396 11.52 -2.02 -7.65
C GLU A 396 10.38 -2.00 -8.66
N LYS A 397 9.98 -3.17 -9.16
CA LYS A 397 8.90 -3.32 -10.16
C LYS A 397 7.50 -3.29 -9.54
N ILE A 398 7.38 -3.50 -8.23
CA ILE A 398 6.08 -3.50 -7.56
C ILE A 398 5.46 -2.10 -7.58
N CYS A 399 4.35 -1.96 -8.31
CA CYS A 399 3.51 -0.78 -8.34
C CYS A 399 2.63 -0.72 -7.09
N CYS A 400 2.53 0.46 -6.48
CA CYS A 400 1.64 0.74 -5.37
C CYS A 400 0.52 1.68 -5.84
N PHE A 401 -0.73 1.33 -5.59
CA PHE A 401 -1.88 2.06 -6.09
C PHE A 401 -2.48 3.01 -5.03
N PRO A 402 -3.00 4.18 -5.43
CA PRO A 402 -3.71 5.06 -4.52
C PRO A 402 -5.03 4.45 -4.03
N SER A 403 -5.40 4.75 -2.79
CA SER A 403 -6.65 4.31 -2.16
C SER A 403 -7.88 4.63 -3.00
N GLU A 404 -7.87 5.77 -3.68
CA GLU A 404 -8.96 6.23 -4.55
C GLU A 404 -9.17 5.33 -5.76
N LYS A 405 -8.15 4.61 -6.22
CA LYS A 405 -8.31 3.62 -7.30
C LYS A 405 -9.05 2.37 -6.80
N ILE A 406 -8.76 1.93 -5.58
CA ILE A 406 -9.47 0.83 -4.93
C ILE A 406 -10.93 1.20 -4.66
N LYS A 407 -11.16 2.39 -4.09
CA LYS A 407 -12.52 2.89 -3.83
C LYS A 407 -13.33 3.00 -5.11
N ARG A 408 -12.77 3.58 -6.19
CA ARG A 408 -13.46 3.66 -7.49
C ARG A 408 -13.76 2.29 -8.08
N ALA A 409 -12.79 1.37 -8.08
CA ALA A 409 -13.00 0.02 -8.57
C ALA A 409 -14.06 -0.74 -7.75
N ALA A 410 -14.09 -0.54 -6.43
CA ALA A 410 -15.11 -1.10 -5.55
C ALA A 410 -16.49 -0.46 -5.77
N ALA A 411 -16.57 0.87 -5.89
CA ALA A 411 -17.79 1.64 -6.09
C ALA A 411 -18.47 1.31 -7.44
N ALA A 412 -17.68 1.24 -8.52
CA ALA A 412 -18.13 0.82 -9.84
C ALA A 412 -18.87 -0.55 -9.82
N PHE A 413 -18.50 -1.40 -8.86
CA PHE A 413 -19.08 -2.73 -8.73
C PHE A 413 -20.23 -2.82 -7.71
N CYS A 414 -20.15 -2.08 -6.61
CA CYS A 414 -21.15 -2.14 -5.53
C CYS A 414 -22.36 -1.23 -5.78
N GLY A 415 -22.29 -0.30 -6.75
CA GLY A 415 -23.34 0.70 -6.98
C GLY A 415 -23.47 1.73 -5.85
N GLU A 416 -22.56 1.70 -4.87
CA GLU A 416 -22.45 2.68 -3.79
C GLU A 416 -21.50 3.79 -4.23
N GLU A 417 -21.93 5.05 -4.16
CA GLU A 417 -20.97 6.13 -4.10
C GLU A 417 -20.21 6.02 -2.77
N THR A 418 -18.91 5.70 -2.82
CA THR A 418 -18.03 5.93 -1.68
C THR A 418 -17.80 7.44 -1.57
N THR A 419 -18.80 8.17 -1.07
CA THR A 419 -18.77 9.63 -0.83
C THR A 419 -17.82 10.05 0.29
N GLU A 420 -17.19 9.11 1.00
CA GLU A 420 -16.07 9.42 1.90
C GLU A 420 -14.82 9.80 1.08
N LYS A 421 -14.82 11.04 0.58
CA LYS A 421 -13.58 11.76 0.32
C LYS A 421 -12.74 11.68 1.59
N ILE A 422 -11.46 11.33 1.44
CA ILE A 422 -10.51 11.51 2.55
C ILE A 422 -10.71 12.93 3.03
N LYS A 423 -10.97 13.11 4.33
CA LYS A 423 -11.13 14.45 4.90
C LYS A 423 -9.77 15.12 4.81
N GLU A 424 -9.52 15.83 3.72
CA GLU A 424 -8.32 16.64 3.57
C GLU A 424 -8.36 17.70 4.65
N ILE A 425 -7.36 17.66 5.52
CA ILE A 425 -7.19 18.64 6.58
C ILE A 425 -6.16 19.64 6.05
N PRO A 426 -6.59 20.83 5.61
CA PRO A 426 -5.67 21.84 5.13
C PRO A 426 -4.71 22.24 6.25
N ILE A 427 -3.51 22.64 5.89
CA ILE A 427 -2.57 23.24 6.83
C ILE A 427 -3.01 24.70 7.02
N ASP A 428 -3.24 25.10 8.26
CA ASP A 428 -3.47 26.51 8.59
C ASP A 428 -2.11 27.15 8.90
N GLU A 429 -1.51 27.80 7.90
CA GLU A 429 -0.18 28.42 8.00
C GLU A 429 -0.08 29.44 9.13
N THR A 430 -1.19 30.09 9.50
CA THR A 430 -1.19 31.06 10.61
C THR A 430 -0.96 30.40 11.97
N LEU A 431 -1.31 29.11 12.13
CA LEU A 431 -0.95 28.34 13.33
C LEU A 431 0.57 28.15 13.42
N LEU A 432 1.26 28.12 12.28
CA LEU A 432 2.68 27.80 12.14
C LEU A 432 3.57 29.04 12.07
N GLU A 433 2.99 30.25 12.07
CA GLU A 433 3.75 31.50 12.16
C GLU A 433 4.68 31.50 13.38
N ASN A 434 5.95 31.87 13.14
CA ASN A 434 7.01 31.94 14.16
C ASN A 434 7.25 30.64 14.95
N CYS A 435 6.89 29.48 14.39
CA CYS A 435 7.17 28.18 15.02
C CYS A 435 8.50 27.61 14.53
N GLU A 436 9.19 26.87 15.41
CA GLU A 436 10.36 26.11 14.98
C GLU A 436 10.02 25.07 13.91
N GLU A 437 11.00 24.79 13.06
CA GLU A 437 10.90 23.84 11.95
C GLU A 437 10.43 22.44 12.42
N ASN A 438 10.88 21.98 13.59
CA ASN A 438 10.49 20.69 14.17
C ASN A 438 8.97 20.58 14.41
N ILE A 439 8.36 21.66 14.90
CA ILE A 439 6.92 21.73 15.17
C ILE A 439 6.17 21.73 13.83
N ARG A 440 6.64 22.55 12.88
CA ARG A 440 6.10 22.66 11.53
C ARG A 440 6.04 21.28 10.85
N ILE A 441 7.15 20.55 10.84
CA ILE A 441 7.24 19.22 10.23
C ILE A 441 6.24 18.24 10.85
N VAL A 442 6.05 18.25 12.18
CA VAL A 442 5.10 17.34 12.85
C VAL A 442 3.66 17.64 12.44
N VAL A 443 3.26 18.91 12.36
CA VAL A 443 1.91 19.33 11.93
C VAL A 443 1.70 19.02 10.44
N GLU A 444 2.72 19.23 9.61
CA GLU A 444 2.69 18.94 8.17
C GLU A 444 2.70 17.43 7.88
N SER A 445 3.31 16.61 8.72
CA SER A 445 3.46 15.17 8.46
C SER A 445 2.38 14.30 9.13
N CYS A 446 1.80 14.76 10.24
CA CYS A 446 0.81 14.00 11.00
C CYS A 446 -0.60 14.60 10.89
N GLY A 447 -1.45 13.97 10.07
CA GLY A 447 -2.84 14.42 9.85
C GLY A 447 -3.69 14.50 11.13
N LEU A 448 -3.46 13.62 12.12
CA LEU A 448 -4.18 13.69 13.41
C LEU A 448 -3.79 14.95 14.19
N ILE A 449 -2.50 15.27 14.27
CA ILE A 449 -2.03 16.44 15.01
C ILE A 449 -2.48 17.72 14.31
N ARG A 450 -2.40 17.75 12.99
CA ARG A 450 -2.97 18.84 12.18
C ARG A 450 -4.46 19.04 12.45
N TYR A 451 -5.23 17.96 12.48
CA TYR A 451 -6.66 18.02 12.79
C TYR A 451 -6.92 18.65 14.16
N LEU A 452 -6.19 18.22 15.19
CA LEU A 452 -6.36 18.74 16.56
C LEU A 452 -5.97 20.20 16.68
N CYS A 453 -4.88 20.64 16.04
CA CYS A 453 -4.47 22.04 16.00
C CYS A 453 -5.55 22.90 15.30
N ASN A 454 -6.03 22.47 14.13
CA ASN A 454 -7.09 23.18 13.41
C ASN A 454 -8.41 23.19 14.18
N LYS A 455 -8.74 22.09 14.87
CA LYS A 455 -9.94 22.00 15.72
C LYS A 455 -9.91 23.03 16.84
N ALA A 456 -8.76 23.20 17.51
CA ALA A 456 -8.60 24.18 18.58
C ALA A 456 -8.98 25.59 18.09
N LYS A 457 -8.44 26.00 16.94
CA LYS A 457 -8.68 27.32 16.35
C LYS A 457 -10.08 27.50 15.76
N SER A 458 -10.57 26.51 15.02
CA SER A 458 -11.88 26.62 14.34
C SER A 458 -13.08 26.50 15.28
N THR A 459 -12.96 25.74 16.36
CA THR A 459 -14.08 25.47 17.28
C THR A 459 -13.95 26.16 18.62
N GLY A 460 -12.76 26.66 18.96
CA GLY A 460 -12.47 27.18 20.30
C GLY A 460 -12.49 26.11 21.40
N TYR A 461 -12.49 24.82 21.04
CA TYR A 461 -12.68 23.73 21.99
C TYR A 461 -11.81 22.50 21.70
N LEU A 462 -11.20 22.00 22.77
CA LEU A 462 -10.53 20.70 22.83
C LEU A 462 -10.95 19.97 24.11
N SER A 463 -11.33 18.71 23.98
CA SER A 463 -11.58 17.84 25.12
C SER A 463 -10.30 17.63 25.94
N HIS A 464 -10.43 17.21 27.19
CA HIS A 464 -9.27 16.94 28.06
C HIS A 464 -8.28 15.95 27.42
N GLN A 465 -8.79 14.89 26.80
CA GLN A 465 -7.97 13.87 26.14
C GLN A 465 -7.20 14.43 24.92
N GLU A 466 -7.82 15.32 24.15
CA GLU A 466 -7.17 16.00 23.01
C GLU A 466 -6.07 16.95 23.45
N ARG A 467 -6.27 17.65 24.58
CA ARG A 467 -5.22 18.49 25.17
C ARG A 467 -4.02 17.66 25.60
N LEU A 468 -4.27 16.57 26.33
CA LEU A 468 -3.20 15.64 26.74
C LEU A 468 -2.48 15.05 25.53
N THR A 469 -3.20 14.76 24.44
CA THR A 469 -2.61 14.26 23.20
C THR A 469 -1.61 15.23 22.61
N LEU A 470 -1.98 16.52 22.50
CA LEU A 470 -1.08 17.56 22.03
C LEU A 470 0.11 17.73 22.97
N SER A 471 -0.12 17.73 24.29
CA SER A 471 0.97 17.80 25.27
C SER A 471 1.94 16.62 25.16
N TYR A 472 1.45 15.39 24.99
CA TYR A 472 2.28 14.18 24.88
C TYR A 472 2.99 14.03 23.53
N VAL A 473 2.79 14.97 22.61
CA VAL A 473 3.55 15.07 21.36
C VAL A 473 4.48 16.28 21.42
N PHE A 474 3.95 17.49 21.55
CA PHE A 474 4.74 18.72 21.47
C PHE A 474 5.61 18.93 22.71
N GLY A 475 5.21 18.44 23.88
CA GLY A 475 6.02 18.53 25.10
C GLY A 475 7.34 17.76 25.04
N HIS A 476 7.51 16.91 24.02
CA HIS A 476 8.74 16.18 23.74
C HIS A 476 9.60 16.80 22.64
N LEU A 477 9.25 18.00 22.17
CA LEU A 477 10.00 18.77 21.16
C LEU A 477 10.72 19.97 21.80
N GLY A 478 11.29 19.79 22.99
CA GLY A 478 12.00 20.85 23.72
C GLY A 478 11.10 21.98 24.22
N GLU A 479 11.71 23.13 24.53
CA GLU A 479 11.01 24.28 25.11
C GLU A 479 10.06 24.95 24.11
N ALA A 480 10.48 25.10 22.85
CA ALA A 480 9.60 25.61 21.80
C ALA A 480 8.34 24.76 21.62
N GLY A 481 8.45 23.43 21.78
CA GLY A 481 7.30 22.53 21.80
C GLY A 481 6.33 22.82 22.94
N LYS A 482 6.83 23.17 24.13
CA LYS A 482 5.99 23.55 25.29
C LYS A 482 5.33 24.91 25.09
N GLU A 483 6.05 25.88 24.56
CA GLU A 483 5.48 27.19 24.17
C GLU A 483 4.38 27.01 23.12
N PHE A 484 4.59 26.13 22.15
CA PHE A 484 3.58 25.82 21.14
C PHE A 484 2.32 25.17 21.72
N ILE A 485 2.43 24.37 22.79
CA ILE A 485 1.24 23.88 23.50
C ILE A 485 0.43 25.07 23.98
N HIS A 486 1.03 26.05 24.67
CA HIS A 486 0.33 27.23 25.15
C HIS A 486 -0.30 28.02 24.01
N LYS A 487 0.43 28.25 22.90
CA LYS A 487 -0.10 28.89 21.68
C LYS A 487 -1.36 28.19 21.15
N ILE A 488 -1.39 26.86 21.10
CA ILE A 488 -2.58 26.12 20.66
C ILE A 488 -3.71 26.19 21.69
N MET A 489 -3.37 26.15 22.99
CA MET A 489 -4.38 26.24 24.04
C MET A 489 -5.05 27.61 24.11
N GLU A 490 -4.36 28.71 23.75
CA GLU A 490 -4.92 30.08 23.69
C GLU A 490 -6.17 30.20 22.82
N TYR A 491 -6.28 29.38 21.78
CA TYR A 491 -7.49 29.32 20.95
C TYR A 491 -8.69 28.70 21.69
N THR A 492 -8.49 28.02 22.81
CA THR A 492 -9.55 27.33 23.55
C THR A 492 -10.18 28.23 24.63
N MET A 493 -11.51 28.21 24.74
CA MET A 493 -12.27 29.12 25.63
C MET A 493 -11.92 28.99 27.13
N ASN A 494 -11.48 27.82 27.56
CA ASN A 494 -11.13 27.47 28.94
C ASN A 494 -9.63 27.26 29.12
N TYR A 495 -8.82 28.03 28.39
CA TYR A 495 -7.39 28.08 28.61
C TYR A 495 -7.06 28.74 29.95
N GLN A 496 -6.16 28.09 30.70
CA GLN A 496 -5.54 28.66 31.89
C GLN A 496 -4.06 28.27 31.87
N TYR A 497 -3.19 29.26 31.78
CA TYR A 497 -1.74 29.06 31.71
C TYR A 497 -1.23 28.11 32.81
N THR A 498 -1.61 28.37 34.06
CA THR A 498 -1.16 27.59 35.23
C THR A 498 -1.64 26.12 35.20
N VAL A 499 -2.77 25.84 34.57
CA VAL A 499 -3.29 24.48 34.43
C VAL A 499 -2.55 23.74 33.31
N THR A 500 -2.38 24.38 32.15
CA THR A 500 -1.60 23.82 31.03
C THR A 500 -0.15 23.55 31.47
N GLU A 501 0.44 24.49 32.20
CA GLU A 501 1.81 24.37 32.72
C GLU A 501 1.96 23.18 33.67
N LYS A 502 0.98 22.93 34.55
CA LYS A 502 0.98 21.72 35.40
C LYS A 502 0.94 20.43 34.60
N PHE A 503 0.28 20.39 33.45
CA PHE A 503 0.29 19.21 32.58
C PHE A 503 1.62 19.04 31.85
N ILE A 504 2.25 20.14 31.43
CA ILE A 504 3.60 20.14 30.84
C ILE A 504 4.63 19.65 31.87
N GLN A 505 4.55 20.10 33.12
CA GLN A 505 5.45 19.64 34.19
C GLN A 505 5.26 18.16 34.56
N LYS A 506 4.08 17.60 34.29
CA LYS A 506 3.74 16.18 34.55
C LYS A 506 3.79 15.31 33.29
N LEU A 507 4.58 15.71 32.29
CA LEU A 507 4.73 14.93 31.08
C LEU A 507 5.26 13.52 31.38
N PRO A 508 4.71 12.48 30.73
CA PRO A 508 5.28 11.14 30.78
C PRO A 508 6.74 11.16 30.30
N ALA A 509 7.58 10.25 30.82
CA ALA A 509 8.98 10.17 30.42
C ALA A 509 9.19 9.81 28.93
N LYS A 510 8.15 9.37 28.22
CA LYS A 510 8.22 8.93 26.83
C LYS A 510 7.03 9.44 26.02
N PRO A 511 7.25 9.83 24.75
CA PRO A 511 6.18 10.36 23.90
C PRO A 511 5.10 9.31 23.59
N ILE A 512 3.89 9.78 23.32
CA ILE A 512 2.77 8.89 22.97
C ILE A 512 3.02 8.19 21.63
N SER A 513 2.78 6.87 21.57
CA SER A 513 2.93 6.07 20.35
C SER A 513 1.76 6.27 19.37
N CYS A 514 2.00 6.14 18.07
CA CYS A 514 0.96 6.12 17.03
C CYS A 514 -0.09 5.02 17.27
N ILE A 515 0.27 3.89 17.88
CA ILE A 515 -0.68 2.82 18.21
C ILE A 515 -1.74 3.33 19.18
N LYS A 516 -1.32 3.92 20.31
CA LYS A 516 -2.20 4.54 21.30
C LYS A 516 -3.04 5.66 20.68
N LEU A 517 -2.45 6.49 19.82
CA LEU A 517 -3.21 7.55 19.12
C LEU A 517 -4.29 6.96 18.20
N ARG A 518 -3.95 5.93 17.41
CA ARG A 518 -4.91 5.22 16.56
C ARG A 518 -5.99 4.47 17.35
N GLU A 519 -5.69 4.05 18.58
CA GLU A 519 -6.67 3.44 19.47
C GLU A 519 -7.65 4.49 20.03
N GLN A 520 -7.12 5.63 20.49
CA GLN A 520 -7.92 6.75 21.02
C GLN A 520 -8.77 7.43 19.94
N TYR A 521 -8.22 7.58 18.73
CA TYR A 521 -8.85 8.30 17.61
C TYR A 521 -9.13 7.33 16.45
N LYS A 522 -9.70 6.17 16.75
CA LYS A 522 -9.88 5.06 15.80
C LYS A 522 -10.59 5.45 14.50
N GLN A 523 -11.78 6.01 14.60
CA GLN A 523 -12.58 6.43 13.44
C GLN A 523 -11.89 7.56 12.68
N LEU A 524 -11.51 8.63 13.39
CA LEU A 524 -10.86 9.81 12.83
C LEU A 524 -9.57 9.48 12.08
N THR A 525 -8.64 8.72 12.68
CA THR A 525 -7.37 8.36 12.03
C THR A 525 -7.53 7.49 10.80
N ALA A 526 -8.61 6.71 10.75
CA ALA A 526 -8.97 5.92 9.57
C ALA A 526 -9.63 6.78 8.48
N GLU A 527 -10.41 7.79 8.86
CA GLU A 527 -11.11 8.74 7.96
C GLU A 527 -10.14 9.70 7.25
N ILE A 528 -9.18 10.24 8.00
CA ILE A 528 -8.18 11.20 7.49
C ILE A 528 -7.06 10.51 6.71
N GLY A 529 -7.06 9.18 6.62
CA GLY A 529 -6.03 8.39 5.95
C GLY A 529 -4.66 8.51 6.64
N CYS A 530 -4.54 8.12 7.91
CA CYS A 530 -3.27 8.17 8.64
C CYS A 530 -2.15 7.36 7.95
N ASN A 531 -1.25 8.09 7.27
CA ASN A 531 -0.21 7.55 6.39
C ASN A 531 1.22 7.89 6.85
N CYS A 532 1.41 8.21 8.14
CA CYS A 532 2.73 8.55 8.69
C CYS A 532 3.78 7.50 8.30
N ARG A 533 4.84 7.96 7.65
CA ARG A 533 6.05 7.19 7.36
C ARG A 533 7.18 7.80 8.18
N PHE A 534 7.85 6.96 8.95
CA PHE A 534 8.95 7.37 9.79
C PHE A 534 10.25 6.85 9.21
N LYS A 535 11.28 7.68 9.21
CA LYS A 535 12.64 7.20 8.98
C LYS A 535 12.98 6.24 10.12
N LYS A 536 13.56 5.10 9.79
CA LYS A 536 13.83 4.06 10.79
C LYS A 536 14.98 4.49 11.67
N ILE A 537 14.64 4.70 12.94
CA ILE A 537 15.60 4.82 14.02
C ILE A 537 15.47 3.54 14.83
N LYS A 538 16.60 2.86 15.00
CA LYS A 538 16.67 1.55 15.66
C LYS A 538 16.04 1.62 17.05
N ASN A 539 15.19 0.63 17.36
CA ASN A 539 14.48 0.49 18.64
C ASN A 539 13.48 1.60 19.00
N CYS A 540 13.16 2.49 18.06
CA CYS A 540 12.10 3.47 18.24
C CYS A 540 10.74 2.90 17.80
N TYR A 541 9.69 3.14 18.59
CA TYR A 541 8.33 2.84 18.16
C TYR A 541 7.75 4.02 17.36
N PRO A 542 6.81 3.77 16.44
CA PRO A 542 6.13 4.83 15.68
C PRO A 542 5.49 5.87 16.61
N SER A 543 5.86 7.14 16.43
CA SER A 543 5.35 8.31 17.18
C SER A 543 5.42 9.56 16.30
N PRO A 544 4.46 10.51 16.37
CA PRO A 544 4.54 11.75 15.61
C PRO A 544 5.85 12.52 15.82
N VAL A 545 6.45 12.40 17.01
CA VAL A 545 7.74 13.03 17.35
C VAL A 545 8.87 12.60 16.41
N LEU A 546 8.81 11.40 15.84
CA LEU A 546 9.82 10.93 14.88
C LEU A 546 9.85 11.75 13.58
N HIS A 547 8.78 12.49 13.25
CA HIS A 547 8.80 13.39 12.10
C HIS A 547 9.77 14.56 12.28
N ALA A 548 9.97 15.01 13.52
CA ALA A 548 10.88 16.12 13.83
C ALA A 548 12.37 15.74 13.74
N LEU A 549 12.70 14.44 13.71
CA LEU A 549 14.09 13.97 13.67
C LEU A 549 14.61 13.99 12.22
N LYS A 550 14.99 15.18 11.71
CA LYS A 550 15.72 15.35 10.44
C LYS A 550 17.24 15.18 10.65
N GLU A 551 17.98 14.85 9.57
CA GLU A 551 19.46 14.76 9.48
C GLU A 551 20.20 16.09 9.69
N SER A 552 19.57 17.13 10.25
CA SER A 552 20.18 18.44 10.41
C SER A 552 21.29 18.40 11.45
N GLU A 553 22.44 18.94 11.09
CA GLU A 553 23.70 19.08 11.87
C GLU A 553 23.55 19.84 13.20
N GLN A 554 22.35 20.34 13.53
CA GLN A 554 22.07 21.03 14.79
C GLN A 554 21.68 20.05 15.89
N GLU A 555 22.26 20.26 17.07
CA GLU A 555 22.05 19.47 18.28
C GLU A 555 20.56 19.38 18.66
N GLN A 556 19.87 18.33 18.22
CA GLN A 556 18.51 17.98 18.67
C GLN A 556 18.55 17.32 20.06
N GLU A 557 19.34 17.85 21.01
CA GLU A 557 19.48 17.27 22.36
C GLU A 557 18.15 17.31 23.15
N ASP A 558 17.25 18.23 22.82
CA ASP A 558 16.00 18.45 23.55
C ASP A 558 14.81 17.61 23.07
N ILE A 559 14.95 16.81 22.00
CA ILE A 559 13.87 15.94 21.50
C ILE A 559 13.89 14.59 22.24
N THR A 560 12.76 14.23 22.87
CA THR A 560 12.64 12.93 23.55
C THR A 560 12.36 11.79 22.57
N LEU A 561 13.26 10.80 22.50
CA LEU A 561 13.10 9.66 21.60
C LEU A 561 12.03 8.64 22.08
N PRO A 562 11.19 8.10 21.17
CA PRO A 562 10.19 7.06 21.47
C PRO A 562 10.83 5.67 21.57
N ILE A 563 11.62 5.41 22.60
CA ILE A 563 12.38 4.15 22.74
C ILE A 563 11.55 3.05 23.44
N SER A 564 11.60 1.81 22.94
CA SER A 564 10.94 0.64 23.57
C SER A 564 11.50 0.34 24.99
N ARG A 565 10.73 -0.38 25.82
CA ARG A 565 11.00 -0.60 27.26
C ARG A 565 12.22 -1.49 27.59
N THR A 566 12.87 -2.08 26.59
CA THR A 566 13.90 -3.14 26.76
C THR A 566 15.35 -2.69 26.63
N LEU A 567 15.66 -1.39 26.57
CA LEU A 567 17.04 -0.93 26.34
C LEU A 567 17.74 -0.45 27.61
N THR A 568 18.98 -0.93 27.80
CA THR A 568 19.94 -0.40 28.77
C THR A 568 20.35 1.03 28.41
N LYS A 569 20.75 1.85 29.41
CA LYS A 569 21.21 3.24 29.20
C LYS A 569 22.33 3.35 28.15
N GLU A 570 23.17 2.33 28.06
CA GLU A 570 24.29 2.24 27.12
C GLU A 570 23.82 2.05 25.67
N ASN A 571 22.75 1.30 25.45
CA ASN A 571 22.15 1.17 24.12
C ASN A 571 21.33 2.41 23.73
N GLN A 572 20.80 3.18 24.69
CA GLN A 572 20.17 4.48 24.40
C GLN A 572 21.19 5.47 23.83
N LYS A 573 22.39 5.54 24.41
CA LYS A 573 23.48 6.40 23.92
C LYS A 573 23.89 6.03 22.48
N LYS A 574 23.97 4.73 22.17
CA LYS A 574 24.22 4.24 20.80
C LYS A 574 23.15 4.68 19.78
N VAL A 575 21.89 4.81 20.17
CA VAL A 575 20.82 5.29 19.27
C VAL A 575 21.02 6.77 18.95
N TYR A 576 21.35 7.60 19.94
CA TYR A 576 21.72 9.01 19.71
C TYR A 576 22.99 9.15 18.85
N GLU A 577 23.99 8.29 19.07
CA GLU A 577 25.22 8.24 18.26
C GLU A 577 24.98 7.74 16.82
N GLU A 578 24.04 6.82 16.58
CA GLU A 578 23.63 6.33 15.25
C GLU A 578 22.79 7.38 14.48
N ILE A 579 22.05 8.27 15.16
CA ILE A 579 21.32 9.37 14.49
C ILE A 579 22.30 10.45 14.00
N ASN A 580 23.42 10.64 14.72
CA ASN A 580 24.39 11.69 14.44
C ASN A 580 25.66 11.16 13.74
N ILE A 581 25.48 10.39 12.67
CA ILE A 581 26.57 9.78 11.88
C ILE A 581 27.58 10.82 11.41
N HIS A 582 27.12 12.01 11.03
CA HIS A 582 27.98 13.10 10.58
C HIS A 582 28.92 13.59 11.70
N LYS A 583 28.40 13.87 12.90
CA LYS A 583 29.23 14.29 14.05
C LYS A 583 30.24 13.23 14.47
N ARG A 584 29.86 11.94 14.45
CA ARG A 584 30.81 10.85 14.73
C ARG A 584 31.89 10.73 13.66
N THR A 585 31.52 10.90 12.39
CA THR A 585 32.47 10.88 11.27
C THR A 585 33.44 12.05 11.38
N GLU A 586 32.95 13.22 11.79
CA GLU A 586 33.76 14.43 12.00
C GLU A 586 34.70 14.31 13.22
N GLU A 587 34.22 13.78 14.35
CA GLU A 587 35.06 13.48 15.53
C GLU A 587 36.16 12.46 15.19
N LEU A 588 35.81 11.39 14.48
CA LEU A 588 36.76 10.36 14.04
C LEU A 588 37.76 10.94 13.03
N ALA A 589 37.31 11.80 12.10
CA ALA A 589 38.18 12.51 11.17
C ALA A 589 39.14 13.46 11.91
N GLY A 590 38.65 14.20 12.92
CA GLY A 590 39.46 15.06 13.77
C GLY A 590 40.56 14.28 14.51
N LYS A 591 40.20 13.17 15.16
CA LYS A 591 41.16 12.25 15.81
C LYS A 591 42.16 11.68 14.80
N LEU A 592 41.72 11.34 13.60
CA LEU A 592 42.59 10.79 12.55
C LEU A 592 43.59 11.84 12.02
N VAL A 593 43.19 13.10 11.90
CA VAL A 593 44.08 14.22 11.54
C VAL A 593 45.11 14.46 12.64
N GLU A 594 44.69 14.42 13.91
CA GLU A 594 45.59 14.60 15.05
C GLU A 594 46.63 13.47 15.15
N LEU A 595 46.20 12.21 15.00
CA LEU A 595 47.10 11.06 14.94
C LEU A 595 48.08 11.15 13.76
N LYS A 596 47.65 11.59 12.58
CA LYS A 596 48.54 11.84 11.43
C LYS A 596 49.55 12.95 11.72
N LYS A 597 49.17 14.00 12.45
CA LYS A 597 50.08 15.09 12.87
C LYS A 597 51.13 14.60 13.86
N GLN A 598 50.71 13.81 14.85
CA GLN A 598 51.62 13.16 15.80
C GLN A 598 52.60 12.22 15.08
N ARG A 599 52.12 11.41 14.12
CA ARG A 599 52.97 10.52 13.32
C ARG A 599 54.06 11.28 12.57
N ARG A 600 53.71 12.38 11.88
CA ARG A 600 54.69 13.24 11.19
C ARG A 600 55.72 13.85 12.15
N GLY A 601 55.30 14.22 13.36
CA GLY A 601 56.18 14.73 14.40
C GLY A 601 57.18 13.66 14.89
N ILE A 602 56.69 12.44 15.13
CA ILE A 602 57.52 11.29 15.50
C ILE A 602 58.49 10.93 14.37
N GLU A 603 58.02 10.81 13.13
CA GLU A 603 58.86 10.54 11.94
C GLU A 603 59.98 11.59 11.80
N LYS A 604 59.67 12.88 12.00
CA LYS A 604 60.67 13.96 11.95
C LYS A 604 61.70 13.84 13.08
N ASN A 605 61.27 13.45 14.28
CA ASN A 605 62.16 13.25 15.42
C ASN A 605 63.06 12.02 15.21
N ILE A 606 62.52 10.91 14.70
CA ILE A 606 63.28 9.72 14.34
C ILE A 606 64.36 10.10 13.33
N LYS A 607 63.98 10.77 12.24
CA LYS A 607 64.94 11.20 11.20
C LYS A 607 66.06 12.09 11.76
N LYS A 608 65.74 12.97 12.72
CA LYS A 608 66.74 13.80 13.39
C LYS A 608 67.74 12.95 14.20
N GLN A 609 67.27 11.93 14.91
CA GLN A 609 68.15 11.00 15.64
C GLN A 609 68.98 10.16 14.67
N GLU A 610 68.39 9.67 13.58
CA GLU A 610 69.11 8.92 12.53
C GLU A 610 70.20 9.78 11.87
N GLU A 611 69.93 11.04 11.55
CA GLU A 611 70.94 11.98 11.01
C GLU A 611 72.10 12.20 12.00
N GLU A 612 71.82 12.26 13.30
CA GLU A 612 72.83 12.39 14.35
C GLU A 612 73.67 11.11 14.50
N LEU A 613 73.03 9.95 14.45
CA LEU A 613 73.72 8.65 14.42
C LEU A 613 74.58 8.49 13.17
N VAL A 614 74.11 8.93 11.99
CA VAL A 614 74.92 8.94 10.76
C VAL A 614 76.17 9.79 10.96
N ARG A 615 76.05 11.00 11.53
CA ARG A 615 77.20 11.88 11.81
C ARG A 615 78.21 11.22 12.73
N ILE A 616 77.75 10.58 13.82
CA ILE A 616 78.61 9.89 14.78
C ILE A 616 79.36 8.73 14.10
N PHE A 617 78.65 7.89 13.33
CA PHE A 617 79.23 6.74 12.65
C PHE A 617 80.17 7.15 11.51
N ASP A 618 79.87 8.24 10.79
CA ASP A 618 80.73 8.79 9.74
C ASP A 618 82.01 9.42 10.31
N GLN A 619 81.93 10.14 11.43
CA GLN A 619 83.10 10.71 12.11
C GLN A 619 84.03 9.63 12.66
N ALA A 620 83.46 8.55 13.20
CA ALA A 620 84.22 7.42 13.74
C ALA A 620 84.66 6.42 12.65
N GLN A 621 84.18 6.55 11.41
CA GLN A 621 84.37 5.58 10.31
C GLN A 621 84.04 4.13 10.67
N ILE A 622 82.93 3.94 11.38
CA ILE A 622 82.45 2.63 11.84
C ILE A 622 81.09 2.31 11.23
N ASN A 623 80.77 1.01 11.15
CA ASN A 623 79.44 0.52 10.74
C ASN A 623 78.74 -0.28 11.85
N SER A 624 79.41 -0.48 12.98
CA SER A 624 78.86 -1.10 14.19
C SER A 624 79.49 -0.48 15.44
N LEU A 625 78.69 -0.30 16.49
CA LEU A 625 79.13 0.21 17.79
C LEU A 625 78.46 -0.58 18.91
N GLU A 626 79.22 -1.08 19.89
CA GLU A 626 78.65 -1.66 21.11
C GLU A 626 78.07 -0.54 22.00
N ILE A 627 76.81 -0.71 22.39
CA ILE A 627 76.10 0.13 23.34
C ILE A 627 75.49 -0.75 24.44
N ASP A 628 75.04 -0.16 25.54
CA ASP A 628 74.48 -0.92 26.68
C ASP A 628 73.30 -1.83 26.30
N MET A 629 72.61 -1.53 25.19
CA MET A 629 71.46 -2.30 24.69
C MET A 629 71.82 -3.36 23.63
N GLY A 630 73.10 -3.59 23.32
CA GLY A 630 73.57 -4.52 22.28
C GLY A 630 74.51 -3.85 21.26
N THR A 631 74.78 -4.53 20.15
CA THR A 631 75.58 -3.95 19.05
C THR A 631 74.67 -3.21 18.06
N LEU A 632 74.81 -1.88 17.99
CA LEU A 632 74.09 -1.06 17.02
C LEU A 632 74.79 -1.15 15.66
N ILE A 633 74.06 -1.59 14.63
CA ILE A 633 74.56 -1.85 13.28
C ILE A 633 73.86 -0.91 12.30
N ARG A 634 74.66 -0.22 11.48
CA ARG A 634 74.21 0.61 10.36
C ARG A 634 74.24 -0.18 9.05
N ARG A 635 73.11 -0.29 8.36
CA ARG A 635 73.01 -0.87 7.01
C ARG A 635 72.55 0.18 6.03
N LYS A 636 73.01 0.10 4.78
CA LYS A 636 72.60 1.01 3.72
C LYS A 636 71.37 0.44 3.00
N SER A 637 70.31 1.22 2.88
CA SER A 637 69.07 0.87 2.17
C SER A 637 68.81 1.86 1.02
N ASP A 638 67.83 1.54 0.16
CA ASP A 638 67.48 2.37 -0.99
C ASP A 638 66.87 3.73 -0.59
N GLU A 639 66.35 3.86 0.64
CA GLU A 639 65.78 5.08 1.20
C GLU A 639 66.69 5.78 2.23
N GLY A 640 67.88 5.25 2.51
CA GLY A 640 68.84 5.85 3.45
C GLY A 640 69.71 4.85 4.21
N TYR A 641 69.78 5.01 5.53
CA TYR A 641 70.45 4.07 6.43
C TYR A 641 69.42 3.44 7.36
N GLU A 642 69.45 2.12 7.47
CA GLU A 642 68.64 1.35 8.39
C GLU A 642 69.47 0.97 9.62
N TRP A 643 68.86 1.13 10.80
CA TRP A 643 69.51 0.90 12.08
C TRP A 643 68.90 -0.32 12.76
N SER A 644 69.75 -1.22 13.22
CA SER A 644 69.31 -2.42 13.95
C SER A 644 70.21 -2.65 15.16
N ILE A 645 69.63 -3.15 16.24
CA ILE A 645 70.37 -3.53 17.45
C ILE A 645 70.40 -5.05 17.50
N ALA A 646 71.59 -5.64 17.35
CA ALA A 646 71.81 -7.06 17.59
C ALA A 646 72.13 -7.24 19.09
N LEU A 647 71.27 -7.97 19.79
CA LEU A 647 71.45 -8.30 21.21
C LEU A 647 72.56 -9.32 21.43
#